data_AF-A0A1C5RRK4-F1
#
_entry.id   AF-A0A1C5RRK4-F1
#
_cell.length_a   1.000
_cell.length_b   1.000
_cell.length_c   1.000
_cell.angle_alpha   90.00
_cell.angle_beta   90.00
_cell.angle_gamma   90.00
#
_symmetry.space_group_name_H-M   'P 1'
#
loop_
_entity.id
_entity.type
_entity.pdbx_description
1 polymer ?
#
loop_
_entity_poly.entity_id
_entity_poly.type
_entity_poly.pdbx_seq_one_letter_code
_entity_poly.pdbx_strand_id
1 'polypeptide(L)'
;MEPLSVVLVWNETDQTSVEKYIQYTTKMLSRDIKRPFSRTINLPIFYYSNSEGNEVPMLPKLKSEKILIYVFIGINSASSDKWGDYVESLYDIENAKIVPIALDKYAYKVSDKVQNYNFIREYELTVCKEQQLFISMAHEIYRYGFNEKKEIISTTSALKIFLSHAKEGKNGLNIAKQLKELIDDSAMSRFFDSNDIAPGYRFDDEIINNIKESSVIIINSDIYSSRYWCQREIQAAKEFERPIIEIDLIDKAMDRKFPFAGNVPVVRVDIIDDKVEEGDLYRILENIMIETIRFNYVDKKLELLKLEIPGRVKKMCRPPEMIDMPKLIKKGEDIELKYDKIIYPDPPIYSEEIEFLKKLGIEIYTPIEYGKDKLFGKKVGISISDPEINELKSSGQNKVHLSKLSQYVANYVLGRGATLIYGGDLRKNGYTEQLLQEAQVLKDRLKTRDIYLKNYLAWPIYLADTLEVKKWKAQYRGLLEMKEIPIDETVSDLVQTDKQFLAPDTVDNWYVWSKSLSKMRYEMIKNCDARICAGGRKVGYKGKMPGVLEEILIASELGCPLYLLGGFGGVVRDVCELLQDNKCSDSLTEQWQSSCNKGYRELLQRYKEQGEEVDYLELQNKLRCINFNNGLTQEENEILFNTVYVDEAIQLILKGLQSI
;
A
#
# COMPACT_ATOMS: atom_id res chain seq x y z
N MET A 1 -14.65 2.28 -3.94
CA MET A 1 -14.15 3.63 -3.59
C MET A 1 -13.32 3.51 -2.33
N GLU A 2 -12.17 4.18 -2.27
CA GLU A 2 -11.33 4.19 -1.07
C GLU A 2 -11.96 5.00 0.07
N PRO A 3 -11.91 4.54 1.34
CA PRO A 3 -12.45 5.30 2.46
C PRO A 3 -11.76 6.66 2.68
N LEU A 4 -10.44 6.70 2.48
CA LEU A 4 -9.63 7.87 2.77
C LEU A 4 -8.37 7.88 1.89
N SER A 5 -8.07 9.04 1.30
CA SER A 5 -6.76 9.34 0.69
C SER A 5 -6.05 10.44 1.45
N VAL A 6 -4.73 10.36 1.55
CA VAL A 6 -3.87 11.43 2.05
C VAL A 6 -3.13 12.07 0.88
N VAL A 7 -3.08 13.40 0.85
CA VAL A 7 -2.36 14.16 -0.17
C VAL A 7 -1.36 15.06 0.51
N LEU A 8 -0.11 15.01 0.07
CA LEU A 8 0.97 15.88 0.52
C LEU A 8 1.30 16.86 -0.62
N VAL A 9 1.20 18.16 -0.32
CA VAL A 9 1.39 19.23 -1.30
C VAL A 9 2.46 20.19 -0.81
N TRP A 10 3.44 20.50 -1.65
CA TRP A 10 4.50 21.46 -1.31
C TRP A 10 5.07 22.11 -2.57
N ASN A 11 5.74 23.25 -2.39
CA ASN A 11 6.51 23.88 -3.44
C ASN A 11 7.89 23.21 -3.54
N GLU A 12 8.31 22.81 -4.74
CA GLU A 12 9.57 22.09 -4.99
C GLU A 12 10.80 22.90 -4.51
N THR A 13 10.72 24.23 -4.48
CA THR A 13 11.79 25.07 -3.89
C THR A 13 11.96 24.90 -2.38
N ASP A 14 10.92 24.42 -1.68
CA ASP A 14 10.93 24.08 -0.27
C ASP A 14 11.29 22.60 -0.02
N GLN A 15 11.60 21.81 -1.07
CA GLN A 15 11.84 20.35 -0.99
C GLN A 15 12.79 19.97 0.16
N THR A 16 13.93 20.64 0.28
CA THR A 16 14.95 20.34 1.29
C THR A 16 14.42 20.46 2.73
N SER A 17 13.48 21.39 2.96
CA SER A 17 12.88 21.62 4.28
C SER A 17 11.77 20.62 4.60
N VAL A 18 11.07 20.13 3.58
CA VAL A 18 9.85 19.31 3.73
C VAL A 18 10.11 17.81 3.56
N GLU A 19 11.15 17.42 2.83
CA GLU A 19 11.41 16.03 2.43
C GLU A 19 11.44 15.07 3.62
N LYS A 20 12.10 15.45 4.71
CA LYS A 20 12.16 14.62 5.92
C LYS A 20 10.78 14.33 6.50
N TYR A 21 9.85 15.29 6.47
CA TYR A 21 8.49 15.12 6.97
C TYR A 21 7.63 14.28 6.03
N ILE A 22 7.79 14.46 4.71
CA ILE A 22 7.14 13.63 3.70
C ILE A 22 7.60 12.18 3.84
N GLN A 23 8.91 11.94 3.90
CA GLN A 23 9.47 10.59 4.05
C GLN A 23 9.03 9.95 5.37
N TYR A 24 9.05 10.70 6.47
CA TYR A 24 8.62 10.23 7.78
C TYR A 24 7.14 9.83 7.80
N THR A 25 6.26 10.73 7.34
CA THR A 25 4.81 10.49 7.24
C THR A 25 4.50 9.31 6.31
N THR A 26 5.17 9.25 5.17
CA THR A 26 5.02 8.16 4.19
C THR A 26 5.37 6.82 4.80
N LYS A 27 6.48 6.75 5.54
CA LYS A 27 6.95 5.54 6.22
C LYS A 27 5.94 5.10 7.28
N MET A 28 5.43 6.02 8.09
CA MET A 28 4.50 5.71 9.18
C MET A 28 3.12 5.25 8.67
N LEU A 29 2.67 5.78 7.53
CA LEU A 29 1.36 5.48 6.94
C LEU A 29 1.39 4.38 5.85
N SER A 30 2.56 3.78 5.60
CA SER A 30 2.74 2.69 4.62
C SER A 30 3.11 1.37 5.27
N ARG A 31 2.89 0.28 4.54
CA ARG A 31 3.31 -1.07 4.95
C ARG A 31 4.83 -1.16 5.15
N ASP A 32 5.27 -1.76 6.27
CA ASP A 32 6.69 -2.06 6.53
C ASP A 32 7.01 -3.51 6.16
N ILE A 33 7.72 -3.68 5.03
CA ILE A 33 8.13 -5.00 4.51
C ILE A 33 9.13 -5.68 5.46
N LYS A 34 9.90 -4.93 6.25
CA LYS A 34 10.87 -5.49 7.23
C LYS A 34 10.17 -6.02 8.48
N ARG A 35 8.92 -5.64 8.72
CA ARG A 35 8.09 -6.13 9.83
C ARG A 35 6.87 -6.85 9.27
N PRO A 36 7.07 -8.01 8.60
CA PRO A 36 5.99 -8.68 7.88
C PRO A 36 4.83 -9.06 8.81
N PHE A 37 5.06 -9.40 10.07
CA PHE A 37 3.99 -9.77 11.01
C PHE A 37 3.28 -8.57 11.66
N SER A 38 3.80 -7.35 11.45
CA SER A 38 3.13 -6.15 11.91
C SER A 38 1.87 -5.92 11.07
N ARG A 39 0.73 -5.73 11.74
CA ARG A 39 -0.49 -5.21 11.12
C ARG A 39 -0.28 -3.72 10.87
N THR A 40 0.55 -3.36 9.90
CA THR A 40 0.81 -1.97 9.54
C THR A 40 -0.35 -1.40 8.75
N ILE A 41 -0.60 -0.10 8.92
CA ILE A 41 -1.47 0.66 8.04
C ILE A 41 -0.88 0.74 6.62
N ASN A 42 -1.73 0.87 5.61
CA ASN A 42 -1.30 1.20 4.25
C ASN A 42 -2.32 2.13 3.59
N LEU A 43 -2.25 3.42 3.91
CA LEU A 43 -3.13 4.41 3.28
C LEU A 43 -2.64 4.74 1.86
N PRO A 44 -3.56 5.09 0.94
CA PRO A 44 -3.22 5.77 -0.30
C PRO A 44 -2.64 7.17 0.01
N ILE A 45 -1.38 7.41 -0.39
CA ILE A 45 -0.68 8.69 -0.19
C ILE A 45 -0.22 9.22 -1.54
N PHE A 46 -0.68 10.41 -1.90
CA PHE A 46 -0.34 11.08 -3.15
C PHE A 46 0.51 12.33 -2.89
N TYR A 47 1.41 12.65 -3.83
CA TYR A 47 2.44 13.67 -3.69
C TYR A 47 2.34 14.68 -4.83
N TYR A 48 2.05 15.94 -4.52
CA TYR A 48 1.92 17.00 -5.50
C TYR A 48 2.93 18.11 -5.23
N SER A 49 3.85 18.30 -6.17
CA SER A 49 4.75 19.45 -6.20
C SER A 49 4.84 20.00 -7.62
N ASN A 50 5.14 21.29 -7.74
CA ASN A 50 5.38 21.89 -9.05
C ASN A 50 6.64 21.28 -9.71
N SER A 51 6.69 21.31 -11.04
CA SER A 51 7.78 20.74 -11.84
C SER A 51 8.45 21.81 -12.69
N GLU A 52 9.64 21.53 -13.22
CA GLU A 52 10.26 22.39 -14.23
C GLU A 52 9.28 22.63 -15.40
N GLY A 53 8.81 23.88 -15.55
CA GLY A 53 7.82 24.28 -16.57
C GLY A 53 6.43 24.64 -16.05
N ASN A 54 6.06 24.27 -14.82
CA ASN A 54 4.80 24.67 -14.18
C ASN A 54 5.08 25.38 -12.85
N GLU A 55 4.46 26.54 -12.60
CA GLU A 55 4.67 27.27 -11.33
C GLU A 55 3.94 26.64 -10.14
N VAL A 56 2.83 25.95 -10.39
CA VAL A 56 2.02 25.22 -9.39
C VAL A 56 1.69 23.81 -9.89
N PRO A 57 1.47 22.82 -9.00
CA PRO A 57 1.05 21.48 -9.40
C PRO A 57 -0.39 21.45 -9.93
N MET A 58 -0.76 20.34 -10.59
CA MET A 58 -2.15 20.09 -10.96
C MET A 58 -3.00 19.82 -9.70
N LEU A 59 -4.28 20.21 -9.75
CA LEU A 59 -5.21 19.87 -8.67
C LEU A 59 -5.41 18.35 -8.55
N PRO A 60 -5.43 17.80 -7.32
CA PRO A 60 -5.70 16.39 -7.10
C PRO A 60 -7.07 15.97 -7.65
N LYS A 61 -7.09 15.02 -8.59
CA LYS A 61 -8.31 14.42 -9.16
C LYS A 61 -8.52 13.01 -8.60
N LEU A 62 -8.81 12.93 -7.31
CA LEU A 62 -8.91 11.67 -6.57
C LEU A 62 -10.38 11.28 -6.34
N LYS A 63 -10.68 9.98 -6.33
CA LYS A 63 -12.03 9.42 -6.11
C LYS A 63 -12.06 8.58 -4.83
N SER A 64 -11.88 9.24 -3.68
CA SER A 64 -12.07 8.62 -2.36
C SER A 64 -13.23 9.28 -1.62
N GLU A 65 -13.85 8.55 -0.70
CA GLU A 65 -14.96 9.06 0.11
C GLU A 65 -14.57 10.30 0.93
N LYS A 66 -13.30 10.33 1.37
CA LYS A 66 -12.68 11.47 2.04
C LYS A 66 -11.27 11.70 1.51
N ILE A 67 -10.86 12.95 1.39
CA ILE A 67 -9.51 13.35 1.00
C ILE A 67 -8.97 14.29 2.07
N LEU A 68 -7.79 13.99 2.61
CA LEU A 68 -7.10 14.88 3.54
C LEU A 68 -5.85 15.44 2.88
N ILE A 69 -5.81 16.75 2.68
CA ILE A 69 -4.74 17.44 1.95
C ILE A 69 -3.91 18.24 2.94
N TYR A 70 -2.66 17.83 3.13
CA TYR A 70 -1.66 18.60 3.85
C TYR A 70 -0.91 19.48 2.89
N VAL A 71 -0.94 20.79 3.14
CA VAL A 71 -0.27 21.78 2.30
C VAL A 71 0.85 22.41 3.11
N PHE A 72 2.09 22.10 2.77
CA PHE A 72 3.28 22.70 3.37
C PHE A 72 3.52 24.06 2.72
N ILE A 73 3.43 25.11 3.53
CA ILE A 73 3.49 26.51 3.08
C ILE A 73 4.70 27.17 3.74
N GLY A 74 5.72 27.47 2.93
CA GLY A 74 6.85 28.32 3.31
C GLY A 74 6.84 29.64 2.55
N ILE A 75 7.88 30.44 2.77
CA ILE A 75 8.08 31.76 2.15
C ILE A 75 8.00 31.74 0.62
N ASN A 76 8.43 30.65 -0.03
CA ASN A 76 8.39 30.52 -1.48
C ASN A 76 6.96 30.38 -2.02
N SER A 77 6.09 29.71 -1.28
CA SER A 77 4.66 29.65 -1.60
C SER A 77 3.95 30.96 -1.23
N ALA A 78 4.28 31.52 -0.07
CA ALA A 78 3.64 32.73 0.45
C ALA A 78 3.99 34.02 -0.33
N SER A 79 5.05 34.01 -1.14
CA SER A 79 5.46 35.14 -1.98
C SER A 79 5.01 35.03 -3.45
N SER A 80 4.20 34.02 -3.77
CA SER A 80 3.71 33.77 -5.13
C SER A 80 2.18 33.82 -5.18
N ASP A 81 1.64 34.80 -5.92
CA ASP A 81 0.20 34.93 -6.13
C ASP A 81 -0.42 33.66 -6.72
N LYS A 82 0.29 32.99 -7.65
CA LYS A 82 -0.18 31.73 -8.24
C LYS A 82 -0.28 30.61 -7.21
N TRP A 83 0.65 30.54 -6.25
CA TRP A 83 0.55 29.60 -5.14
C TRP A 83 -0.60 29.96 -4.20
N GLY A 84 -0.83 31.25 -3.95
CA GLY A 84 -2.02 31.75 -3.25
C GLY A 84 -3.31 31.24 -3.89
N ASP A 85 -3.50 31.52 -5.18
CA ASP A 85 -4.65 31.08 -5.98
C ASP A 85 -4.80 29.55 -5.97
N TYR A 86 -3.69 28.83 -6.13
CA TYR A 86 -3.69 27.37 -6.10
C TYR A 86 -4.15 26.82 -4.75
N VAL A 87 -3.61 27.33 -3.63
CA VAL A 87 -4.02 26.87 -2.30
C VAL A 87 -5.49 27.20 -2.04
N GLU A 88 -5.99 28.35 -2.49
CA GLU A 88 -7.41 28.68 -2.40
C GLU A 88 -8.31 27.70 -3.15
N SER A 89 -7.89 27.27 -4.34
CA SER A 89 -8.63 26.34 -5.18
C SER A 89 -8.67 24.90 -4.62
N LEU A 90 -7.73 24.53 -3.74
CA LEU A 90 -7.78 23.22 -3.05
C LEU A 90 -9.02 23.09 -2.15
N TYR A 91 -9.53 24.21 -1.60
CA TYR A 91 -10.73 24.20 -0.76
C TYR A 91 -12.02 23.95 -1.55
N ASP A 92 -11.97 24.01 -2.87
CA ASP A 92 -13.13 23.76 -3.75
C ASP A 92 -13.21 22.29 -4.19
N ILE A 93 -12.23 21.46 -3.79
CA ILE A 93 -12.24 20.02 -4.05
C ILE A 93 -13.29 19.35 -3.16
N GLU A 94 -14.24 18.66 -3.79
CA GLU A 94 -15.29 17.94 -3.09
C GLU A 94 -14.72 16.84 -2.18
N ASN A 95 -15.32 16.66 -1.00
CA ASN A 95 -14.91 15.67 0.00
C ASN A 95 -13.44 15.83 0.46
N ALA A 96 -12.83 16.99 0.25
CA ALA A 96 -11.50 17.32 0.75
C ALA A 96 -11.55 18.15 2.04
N LYS A 97 -10.62 17.84 2.95
CA LYS A 97 -10.27 18.69 4.09
C LYS A 97 -8.83 19.15 3.93
N ILE A 98 -8.63 20.46 3.97
CA ILE A 98 -7.30 21.06 3.89
C ILE A 98 -6.76 21.30 5.30
N VAL A 99 -5.52 20.87 5.53
CA VAL A 99 -4.76 21.11 6.75
C VAL A 99 -3.48 21.86 6.37
N PRO A 100 -3.45 23.19 6.53
CA PRO A 100 -2.27 23.97 6.18
C PRO A 100 -1.18 23.81 7.25
N ILE A 101 0.07 23.66 6.79
CA ILE A 101 1.27 23.50 7.63
C ILE A 101 2.18 24.69 7.36
N ALA A 102 2.42 25.50 8.40
CA ALA A 102 3.30 26.66 8.31
C ALA A 102 4.76 26.24 8.55
N LEU A 103 5.61 26.37 7.53
CA LEU A 103 7.05 26.16 7.62
C LEU A 103 7.79 27.36 8.20
N ASP A 104 7.16 28.53 8.18
CA ASP A 104 7.68 29.76 8.77
C ASP A 104 6.53 30.72 9.14
N LYS A 105 6.87 31.82 9.81
CA LYS A 105 5.92 32.83 10.29
C LYS A 105 5.21 33.62 9.18
N TYR A 106 5.66 33.53 7.93
CA TYR A 106 5.07 34.22 6.79
C TYR A 106 4.04 33.37 6.06
N ALA A 107 3.98 32.06 6.32
CA ALA A 107 3.08 31.11 5.67
C ALA A 107 1.61 31.56 5.66
N TYR A 108 1.14 32.21 6.72
CA TYR A 108 -0.24 32.72 6.83
C TYR A 108 -0.62 33.75 5.77
N LYS A 109 0.38 34.41 5.15
CA LYS A 109 0.17 35.43 4.12
C LYS A 109 0.01 34.87 2.72
N VAL A 110 -0.04 33.55 2.56
CA VAL A 110 -0.20 32.90 1.24
C VAL A 110 -1.48 33.33 0.52
N SER A 111 -2.55 33.61 1.27
CA SER A 111 -3.82 34.08 0.72
C SER A 111 -4.71 34.66 1.82
N ASP A 112 -5.54 35.64 1.46
CA ASP A 112 -6.51 36.24 2.38
C ASP A 112 -7.61 35.28 2.84
N LYS A 113 -7.99 34.32 2.00
CA LYS A 113 -8.95 33.25 2.35
C LYS A 113 -8.32 32.28 3.35
N VAL A 114 -7.05 31.92 3.13
CA VAL A 114 -6.35 30.88 3.89
C VAL A 114 -5.88 31.39 5.27
N GLN A 115 -5.55 32.68 5.41
CA GLN A 115 -5.05 33.26 6.67
C GLN A 115 -6.01 33.08 7.87
N ASN A 116 -7.31 32.88 7.60
CA ASN A 116 -8.34 32.70 8.62
C ASN A 116 -8.41 31.27 9.19
N TYR A 117 -7.66 30.32 8.62
CA TYR A 117 -7.59 28.95 9.10
C TYR A 117 -6.46 28.78 10.13
N ASN A 118 -6.62 27.82 11.05
CA ASN A 118 -5.54 27.46 11.96
C ASN A 118 -4.55 26.50 11.26
N PHE A 119 -3.26 26.77 11.42
CA PHE A 119 -2.19 25.97 10.81
C PHE A 119 -1.55 25.06 11.86
N ILE A 120 -1.01 23.93 11.41
CA ILE A 120 0.02 23.24 12.17
C ILE A 120 1.32 24.04 12.00
N ARG A 121 1.96 24.43 13.10
CA ARG A 121 3.10 25.35 13.10
C ARG A 121 4.40 24.58 13.25
N GLU A 122 4.97 24.13 12.14
CA GLU A 122 6.22 23.35 12.17
C GLU A 122 7.37 24.15 12.79
N TYR A 123 7.44 25.46 12.51
CA TYR A 123 8.52 26.32 12.98
C TYR A 123 8.53 26.52 14.52
N GLU A 124 7.44 26.17 15.22
CA GLU A 124 7.35 26.23 16.69
C GLU A 124 7.86 24.95 17.36
N LEU A 125 7.99 23.85 16.61
CA LEU A 125 8.49 22.58 17.13
C LEU A 125 9.99 22.66 17.39
N THR A 126 10.45 22.22 18.56
CA THR A 126 11.86 22.34 18.98
C THR A 126 12.57 20.99 19.14
N VAL A 127 11.87 19.96 19.60
CA VAL A 127 12.40 18.61 19.87
C VAL A 127 11.57 17.58 19.09
N CYS A 128 12.16 16.48 18.62
CA CYS A 128 11.42 15.39 17.94
C CYS A 128 10.42 15.90 16.89
N LYS A 129 10.85 16.87 16.06
CA LYS A 129 9.94 17.63 15.19
C LYS A 129 9.17 16.73 14.23
N GLU A 130 9.83 15.73 13.67
CA GLU A 130 9.25 14.74 12.76
C GLU A 130 8.09 14.00 13.44
N GLN A 131 8.29 13.55 14.68
CA GLN A 131 7.26 12.87 15.46
C GLN A 131 6.11 13.81 15.83
N GLN A 132 6.40 15.01 16.34
CA GLN A 132 5.37 15.96 16.76
C GLN A 132 4.49 16.42 15.59
N LEU A 133 5.11 16.72 14.44
CA LEU A 133 4.38 17.07 13.23
C LEU A 133 3.54 15.89 12.74
N PHE A 134 4.11 14.68 12.74
CA PHE A 134 3.38 13.48 12.35
C PHE A 134 2.18 13.20 13.27
N ILE A 135 2.33 13.32 14.59
CA ILE A 135 1.21 13.16 15.55
C ILE A 135 0.09 14.16 15.25
N SER A 136 0.45 15.42 14.98
CA SER A 136 -0.51 16.48 14.63
C SER A 136 -1.27 16.14 13.33
N MET A 137 -0.56 15.66 12.31
CA MET A 137 -1.17 15.19 11.07
C MET A 137 -2.05 13.94 11.32
N ALA A 138 -1.53 12.92 12.00
CA ALA A 138 -2.26 11.70 12.31
C ALA A 138 -3.56 11.98 13.09
N HIS A 139 -3.59 13.01 13.92
CA HIS A 139 -4.80 13.43 14.62
C HIS A 139 -5.87 13.92 13.66
N GLU A 140 -5.52 14.74 12.67
CA GLU A 140 -6.46 15.19 11.65
C GLU A 140 -6.92 14.05 10.73
N ILE A 141 -6.08 13.04 10.49
CA ILE A 141 -6.50 11.78 9.83
C ILE A 141 -7.63 11.13 10.62
N TYR A 142 -7.49 10.97 11.94
CA TYR A 142 -8.54 10.42 12.77
C TYR A 142 -9.80 11.30 12.77
N ARG A 143 -9.64 12.61 13.02
CA ARG A 143 -10.75 13.56 13.19
C ARG A 143 -11.62 13.67 11.94
N TYR A 144 -11.00 13.81 10.76
CA TYR A 144 -11.75 13.91 9.52
C TYR A 144 -12.15 12.54 8.98
N GLY A 145 -11.21 11.59 8.99
CA GLY A 145 -11.36 10.27 8.39
C GLY A 145 -12.36 9.39 9.13
N PHE A 146 -12.27 9.33 10.46
CA PHE A 146 -12.88 8.25 11.24
C PHE A 146 -13.74 8.70 12.43
N ASN A 147 -13.67 9.96 12.85
CA ASN A 147 -14.58 10.47 13.87
C ASN A 147 -15.92 10.85 13.24
N GLU A 148 -16.95 10.04 13.50
CA GLU A 148 -18.31 10.27 12.97
C GLU A 148 -19.08 11.36 13.75
N LYS A 149 -18.63 11.73 14.96
CA LYS A 149 -19.26 12.79 15.75
C LYS A 149 -18.93 14.16 15.14
N LYS A 150 -19.87 14.69 14.36
CA LYS A 150 -19.82 16.06 13.82
C LYS A 150 -20.13 17.07 14.93
N GLU A 151 -19.14 17.37 15.76
CA GLU A 151 -19.29 18.38 16.79
C GLU A 151 -18.85 19.76 16.27
N ILE A 152 -19.56 20.82 16.70
CA ILE A 152 -19.34 22.20 16.24
C ILE A 152 -17.97 22.73 16.70
N ILE A 153 -17.47 22.25 17.85
CA ILE A 153 -16.21 22.68 18.45
C ILE A 153 -15.11 21.67 18.10
N SER A 154 -13.98 22.13 17.59
CA SER A 154 -12.89 21.26 17.12
C SER A 154 -12.30 20.38 18.23
N THR A 155 -12.06 20.91 19.42
CA THR A 155 -11.50 20.19 20.59
C THR A 155 -12.40 19.04 21.06
N THR A 156 -13.67 19.16 20.72
CA THR A 156 -14.74 18.27 21.11
C THR A 156 -14.76 17.03 20.18
N SER A 157 -14.15 17.14 19.00
CA SER A 157 -13.84 16.02 18.09
C SER A 157 -12.48 15.32 18.31
N ALA A 158 -11.71 15.68 19.35
CA ALA A 158 -10.40 15.09 19.60
C ALA A 158 -10.47 13.58 19.93
N LEU A 159 -9.44 12.83 19.49
CA LEU A 159 -9.22 11.45 19.92
C LEU A 159 -9.15 11.36 21.45
N LYS A 160 -9.88 10.39 22.02
CA LYS A 160 -9.77 10.03 23.44
C LYS A 160 -8.75 8.91 23.63
N ILE A 161 -7.83 9.10 24.56
CA ILE A 161 -6.83 8.11 24.93
C ILE A 161 -7.04 7.72 26.39
N PHE A 162 -7.10 6.41 26.65
CA PHE A 162 -7.22 5.83 27.99
C PHE A 162 -5.89 5.17 28.37
N LEU A 163 -5.29 5.59 29.48
CA LEU A 163 -4.07 4.99 30.02
C LEU A 163 -4.42 3.94 31.07
N SER A 164 -4.24 2.66 30.72
CA SER A 164 -4.39 1.56 31.66
C SER A 164 -3.05 1.28 32.33
N HIS A 165 -2.95 1.52 33.63
CA HIS A 165 -1.73 1.27 34.41
C HIS A 165 -2.03 0.79 35.84
N ALA A 166 -1.04 0.16 36.48
CA ALA A 166 -1.13 -0.15 37.90
C ALA A 166 -0.99 1.13 38.73
N LYS A 167 -1.84 1.30 39.75
CA LYS A 167 -1.77 2.44 40.68
C LYS A 167 -0.55 2.38 41.62
N GLU A 168 -0.05 1.17 41.85
CA GLU A 168 1.16 0.90 42.61
C GLU A 168 2.34 0.66 41.64
N GLY A 169 3.57 0.87 42.11
CA GLY A 169 4.78 0.69 41.30
C GLY A 169 5.25 1.99 40.63
N LYS A 170 6.55 2.27 40.78
CA LYS A 170 7.16 3.56 40.41
C LYS A 170 7.11 3.83 38.91
N ASN A 171 7.48 2.82 38.11
CA ASN A 171 7.68 2.96 36.66
C ASN A 171 6.36 3.21 35.90
N GLY A 172 5.35 2.37 36.13
CA GLY A 172 4.07 2.47 35.42
C GLY A 172 3.31 3.76 35.72
N LEU A 173 3.30 4.22 36.99
CA LEU A 173 2.66 5.48 37.37
C LEU A 173 3.39 6.70 36.78
N ASN A 174 4.72 6.65 36.72
CA ASN A 174 5.53 7.77 36.26
C ASN A 174 5.37 8.02 34.75
N ILE A 175 5.42 6.97 33.94
CA ILE A 175 5.19 7.13 32.50
C ILE A 175 3.75 7.59 32.21
N ALA A 176 2.77 7.13 32.99
CA ALA A 176 1.38 7.55 32.84
C ALA A 176 1.24 9.07 33.04
N LYS A 177 1.93 9.61 34.04
CA LYS A 177 1.97 11.06 34.29
C LYS A 177 2.67 11.84 33.18
N GLN A 178 3.84 11.40 32.72
CA GLN A 178 4.57 12.05 31.64
C GLN A 178 3.79 12.03 30.31
N LEU A 179 3.12 10.92 29.99
CA LEU A 179 2.24 10.83 28.83
C LEU A 179 1.03 11.74 28.98
N LYS A 180 0.43 11.81 30.18
CA LYS A 180 -0.69 12.71 30.45
C LYS A 180 -0.30 14.17 30.23
N GLU A 181 0.80 14.62 30.82
CA GLU A 181 1.34 15.98 30.65
C GLU A 181 1.55 16.29 29.16
N LEU A 182 2.18 15.37 28.41
CA LEU A 182 2.42 15.54 26.97
C LEU A 182 1.13 15.62 26.15
N ILE A 183 0.10 14.85 26.49
CA ILE A 183 -1.20 14.86 25.81
C ILE A 183 -1.99 16.14 26.14
N ASP A 184 -1.99 16.56 27.40
CA ASP A 184 -2.71 17.74 27.89
C ASP A 184 -2.15 19.04 27.27
N ASP A 185 -0.83 19.09 27.02
CA ASP A 185 -0.16 20.20 26.33
C ASP A 185 -0.36 20.18 24.80
N SER A 186 -1.07 19.20 24.26
CA SER A 186 -1.32 19.04 22.83
C SER A 186 -2.76 19.42 22.42
N ALA A 187 -3.04 19.41 21.11
CA ALA A 187 -4.39 19.59 20.58
C ALA A 187 -5.35 18.42 20.90
N MET A 188 -4.88 17.36 21.58
CA MET A 188 -5.61 16.13 21.90
C MET A 188 -6.21 16.12 23.31
N SER A 189 -6.57 17.27 23.88
CA SER A 189 -6.94 17.49 25.30
C SER A 189 -8.22 16.80 25.84
N ARG A 190 -8.60 15.64 25.31
CA ARG A 190 -9.68 14.78 25.81
C ARG A 190 -9.10 13.48 26.38
N PHE A 191 -8.50 13.61 27.56
CA PHE A 191 -7.86 12.54 28.30
C PHE A 191 -8.77 11.97 29.42
N PHE A 192 -8.62 10.68 29.72
CA PHE A 192 -9.25 10.04 30.90
C PHE A 192 -8.31 8.99 31.54
N ASP A 193 -7.99 9.18 32.83
CA ASP A 193 -7.41 8.16 33.71
C ASP A 193 -8.47 7.63 34.69
N SER A 194 -8.25 6.42 35.20
CA SER A 194 -8.95 5.75 36.30
C SER A 194 -9.11 6.57 37.60
N ASN A 195 -8.51 7.76 37.69
CA ASN A 195 -8.63 8.69 38.81
C ASN A 195 -9.53 9.90 38.52
N ASP A 196 -9.96 10.12 37.27
CA ASP A 196 -10.76 11.27 36.83
C ASP A 196 -12.29 11.06 37.03
N ILE A 197 -12.69 10.13 37.90
CA ILE A 197 -14.09 9.73 38.16
C ILE A 197 -14.75 10.69 39.14
N ALA A 198 -15.93 11.19 38.78
CA ALA A 198 -16.66 12.16 39.59
C ALA A 198 -17.20 11.51 40.89
N PRO A 199 -17.15 12.21 42.04
CA PRO A 199 -17.75 11.71 43.28
C PRO A 199 -19.24 11.40 43.12
N GLY A 200 -19.67 10.22 43.56
CA GLY A 200 -21.08 9.79 43.52
C GLY A 200 -21.45 8.88 42.34
N TYR A 201 -20.54 8.64 41.40
CA TYR A 201 -20.74 7.68 40.31
C TYR A 201 -20.13 6.31 40.61
N ARG A 202 -20.67 5.27 39.97
CA ARG A 202 -20.13 3.91 40.05
C ARG A 202 -18.83 3.81 39.26
N PHE A 203 -17.75 3.53 39.98
CA PHE A 203 -16.38 3.46 39.46
C PHE A 203 -16.24 2.49 38.27
N ASP A 204 -16.90 1.33 38.31
CA ASP A 204 -16.90 0.34 37.24
C ASP A 204 -17.58 0.83 35.96
N ASP A 205 -18.76 1.42 36.09
CA ASP A 205 -19.56 1.86 34.95
C ASP A 205 -18.85 2.99 34.19
N GLU A 206 -18.21 3.93 34.91
CA GLU A 206 -17.46 5.03 34.27
C GLU A 206 -16.23 4.56 33.51
N ILE A 207 -15.43 3.64 34.06
CA ILE A 207 -14.24 3.11 33.37
C ILE A 207 -14.64 2.42 32.06
N ILE A 208 -15.66 1.56 32.13
CA ILE A 208 -16.11 0.81 30.95
C ILE A 208 -16.67 1.76 29.89
N ASN A 209 -17.45 2.78 30.28
CA ASN A 209 -18.02 3.73 29.34
C ASN A 209 -16.96 4.62 28.68
N ASN A 210 -15.89 5.00 29.40
CA ASN A 210 -14.78 5.74 28.80
C ASN A 210 -13.97 4.89 27.82
N ILE A 211 -13.73 3.61 28.13
CA ILE A 211 -13.01 2.69 27.24
C ILE A 211 -13.74 2.52 25.90
N LYS A 212 -15.08 2.40 25.90
CA LYS A 212 -15.89 2.27 24.68
C LYS A 212 -15.63 3.37 23.65
N GLU A 213 -15.23 4.56 24.09
CA GLU A 213 -14.99 5.71 23.23
C GLU A 213 -13.51 6.03 23.02
N SER A 214 -12.59 5.26 23.63
CA SER A 214 -11.17 5.59 23.66
C SER A 214 -10.32 4.59 22.90
N SER A 215 -9.15 5.04 22.47
CA SER A 215 -8.01 4.17 22.16
C SER A 215 -7.24 3.91 23.44
N VAL A 216 -6.72 2.69 23.63
CA VAL A 216 -6.19 2.25 24.93
C VAL A 216 -4.68 2.05 24.85
N ILE A 217 -3.96 2.62 25.80
CA ILE A 217 -2.54 2.34 26.02
C ILE A 217 -2.42 1.51 27.30
N ILE A 218 -1.90 0.29 27.15
CA ILE A 218 -1.57 -0.59 28.27
C ILE A 218 -0.14 -0.27 28.73
N ILE A 219 0.06 0.09 29.99
CA ILE A 219 1.37 0.31 30.59
C ILE A 219 1.73 -0.93 31.41
N ASN A 220 2.35 -1.92 30.75
CA ASN A 220 2.60 -3.24 31.31
C ASN A 220 3.90 -3.28 32.14
N SER A 221 3.77 -2.97 33.44
CA SER A 221 4.83 -3.13 34.44
C SER A 221 4.75 -4.48 35.18
N ASP A 222 5.76 -4.81 35.98
CA ASP A 222 5.88 -6.07 36.74
C ASP A 222 4.58 -6.50 37.46
N ILE A 223 3.85 -5.55 38.05
CA ILE A 223 2.62 -5.83 38.82
C ILE A 223 1.32 -5.61 38.04
N TYR A 224 1.39 -5.10 36.80
CA TYR A 224 0.20 -4.67 36.04
C TYR A 224 -0.78 -5.82 35.83
N SER A 225 -0.26 -6.93 35.32
CA SER A 225 -1.03 -8.15 35.00
C SER A 225 -1.69 -8.82 36.20
N SER A 226 -1.26 -8.56 37.45
CA SER A 226 -1.88 -9.11 38.66
C SER A 226 -3.02 -8.25 39.23
N ARG A 227 -3.24 -7.05 38.70
CA ARG A 227 -4.31 -6.15 39.17
C ARG A 227 -5.63 -6.40 38.45
N TYR A 228 -6.67 -6.65 39.25
CA TYR A 228 -8.02 -6.93 38.76
C TYR A 228 -8.54 -5.86 37.79
N TRP A 229 -8.42 -4.57 38.14
CA TRP A 229 -8.91 -3.49 37.30
C TRP A 229 -8.17 -3.38 35.97
N CYS A 230 -6.84 -3.52 35.97
CA CYS A 230 -6.04 -3.57 34.74
C CYS A 230 -6.50 -4.72 33.81
N GLN A 231 -6.77 -5.91 34.37
CA GLN A 231 -7.33 -7.02 33.60
C GLN A 231 -8.73 -6.69 33.04
N ARG A 232 -9.61 -6.07 33.83
CA ARG A 232 -10.95 -5.66 33.41
C ARG A 232 -10.92 -4.62 32.29
N GLU A 233 -9.99 -3.67 32.34
CA GLU A 233 -9.79 -2.64 31.32
C GLU A 233 -9.39 -3.25 29.98
N ILE A 234 -8.43 -4.20 29.98
CA ILE A 234 -8.05 -4.95 28.77
C ILE A 234 -9.24 -5.74 28.22
N GLN A 235 -9.97 -6.44 29.09
CA GLN A 235 -11.14 -7.22 28.67
C GLN A 235 -12.19 -6.33 28.03
N ALA A 236 -12.53 -5.19 28.64
CA ALA A 236 -13.48 -4.23 28.10
C ALA A 236 -13.00 -3.69 26.75
N ALA A 237 -11.72 -3.33 26.62
CA ALA A 237 -11.18 -2.84 25.35
C ALA A 237 -11.28 -3.90 24.23
N LYS A 238 -10.98 -5.17 24.52
CA LYS A 238 -11.13 -6.29 23.58
C LYS A 238 -12.58 -6.58 23.23
N GLU A 239 -13.48 -6.54 24.22
CA GLU A 239 -14.92 -6.77 24.08
C GLU A 239 -15.56 -5.71 23.17
N PHE A 240 -15.26 -4.44 23.40
CA PHE A 240 -15.76 -3.31 22.61
C PHE A 240 -14.92 -2.98 21.37
N GLU A 241 -14.00 -3.87 20.98
CA GLU A 241 -13.23 -3.77 19.74
C GLU A 241 -12.51 -2.42 19.62
N ARG A 242 -11.83 -2.01 20.70
CA ARG A 242 -11.07 -0.76 20.75
C ARG A 242 -9.65 -0.94 20.22
N PRO A 243 -9.02 0.11 19.64
CA PRO A 243 -7.59 0.11 19.33
C PRO A 243 -6.77 0.03 20.62
N ILE A 244 -5.73 -0.81 20.63
CA ILE A 244 -4.91 -1.05 21.81
C ILE A 244 -3.43 -1.13 21.42
N ILE A 245 -2.55 -0.46 22.16
CA ILE A 245 -1.12 -0.76 22.18
C ILE A 245 -0.67 -1.15 23.58
N GLU A 246 0.43 -1.89 23.68
CA GLU A 246 1.11 -2.20 24.93
C GLU A 246 2.47 -1.51 24.99
N ILE A 247 2.77 -0.90 26.12
CA ILE A 247 4.10 -0.43 26.50
C ILE A 247 4.68 -1.50 27.41
N ASP A 248 5.77 -2.13 26.96
CA ASP A 248 6.51 -3.08 27.77
C ASP A 248 7.46 -2.33 28.70
N LEU A 249 7.15 -2.35 29.99
CA LEU A 249 7.95 -1.81 31.09
C LEU A 249 8.31 -2.90 32.12
N ILE A 250 8.36 -4.16 31.70
CA ILE A 250 8.77 -5.25 32.59
C ILE A 250 10.26 -5.05 32.90
N ASP A 251 10.56 -4.88 34.18
CA ASP A 251 11.91 -4.70 34.73
C ASP A 251 12.49 -6.05 35.15
N LYS A 252 11.84 -6.73 36.10
CA LYS A 252 12.37 -7.98 36.67
C LYS A 252 11.60 -9.21 36.21
N ALA A 253 10.30 -9.22 36.50
CA ALA A 253 9.43 -10.34 36.19
C ALA A 253 7.96 -9.95 36.36
N MET A 254 7.09 -10.74 35.75
CA MET A 254 5.66 -10.74 36.04
C MET A 254 5.29 -12.02 36.78
N ASP A 255 4.50 -11.89 37.85
CA ASP A 255 3.98 -13.05 38.60
C ASP A 255 3.14 -13.98 37.70
N ARG A 256 2.28 -13.38 36.87
CA ARG A 256 1.46 -14.11 35.90
C ARG A 256 1.20 -13.28 34.66
N LYS A 257 1.46 -13.83 33.47
CA LYS A 257 1.04 -13.21 32.21
C LYS A 257 -0.47 -13.27 32.02
N PHE A 258 -1.09 -12.13 31.73
CA PHE A 258 -2.52 -12.08 31.43
C PHE A 258 -2.76 -12.58 30.00
N PRO A 259 -3.55 -13.65 29.78
CA PRO A 259 -3.63 -14.31 28.49
C PRO A 259 -4.37 -13.50 27.41
N PHE A 260 -5.20 -12.51 27.79
CA PHE A 260 -6.02 -11.74 26.85
C PHE A 260 -5.39 -10.39 26.43
N ALA A 261 -4.13 -10.15 26.79
CA ALA A 261 -3.34 -9.02 26.32
C ALA A 261 -2.59 -9.33 25.00
N GLY A 262 -2.88 -10.44 24.33
CA GLY A 262 -2.21 -10.84 23.09
C GLY A 262 -2.64 -10.00 21.88
N ASN A 263 -1.97 -10.22 20.74
CA ASN A 263 -2.35 -9.63 19.44
C ASN A 263 -2.56 -8.10 19.48
N VAL A 264 -1.68 -7.37 20.15
CA VAL A 264 -1.58 -5.90 20.09
C VAL A 264 -0.15 -5.48 19.75
N PRO A 265 0.08 -4.31 19.12
CA PRO A 265 1.43 -3.76 18.97
C PRO A 265 2.07 -3.53 20.34
N VAL A 266 3.37 -3.87 20.45
CA VAL A 266 4.14 -3.69 21.70
C VAL A 266 5.29 -2.71 21.45
N VAL A 267 5.41 -1.71 22.32
CA VAL A 267 6.48 -0.71 22.32
C VAL A 267 7.33 -0.92 23.58
N ARG A 268 8.58 -1.37 23.41
CA ARG A 268 9.54 -1.42 24.50
C ARG A 268 10.08 -0.02 24.79
N VAL A 269 10.05 0.36 26.06
CA VAL A 269 10.58 1.63 26.55
C VAL A 269 11.52 1.35 27.70
N ASP A 270 12.66 2.02 27.69
CA ASP A 270 13.63 1.90 28.75
C ASP A 270 13.49 3.07 29.73
N ILE A 271 13.68 2.77 31.01
CA ILE A 271 13.62 3.76 32.09
C ILE A 271 15.02 3.92 32.64
N ILE A 272 15.55 5.14 32.53
CA ILE A 272 16.87 5.51 33.04
C ILE A 272 16.66 6.60 34.09
N ASP A 273 17.15 6.37 35.31
CA ASP A 273 17.01 7.30 36.44
C ASP A 273 15.56 7.76 36.69
N ASP A 274 14.62 6.81 36.61
CA ASP A 274 13.18 7.06 36.72
C ASP A 274 12.64 8.04 35.68
N LYS A 275 13.27 8.14 34.51
CA LYS A 275 12.77 8.97 33.40
C LYS A 275 12.73 8.17 32.12
N VAL A 276 11.77 8.55 31.29
CA VAL A 276 11.64 8.05 29.91
C VAL A 276 12.21 9.14 29.01
N GLU A 277 12.92 8.74 27.97
CA GLU A 277 13.39 9.70 26.96
C GLU A 277 12.21 10.34 26.25
N GLU A 278 12.28 11.65 25.97
CA GLU A 278 11.18 12.37 25.32
C GLU A 278 10.81 11.75 23.96
N GLY A 279 11.81 11.28 23.19
CA GLY A 279 11.61 10.56 21.94
C GLY A 279 10.78 9.27 22.09
N ASP A 280 10.87 8.60 23.24
CA ASP A 280 10.07 7.41 23.54
C ASP A 280 8.63 7.75 23.89
N LEU A 281 8.37 8.87 24.56
CA LEU A 281 7.02 9.35 24.80
C LEU A 281 6.30 9.66 23.48
N TYR A 282 6.96 10.37 22.56
CA TYR A 282 6.40 10.59 21.23
C TYR A 282 6.22 9.27 20.46
N ARG A 283 7.18 8.35 20.52
CA ARG A 283 7.06 7.03 19.88
C ARG A 283 5.85 6.24 20.37
N ILE A 284 5.52 6.31 21.65
CA ILE A 284 4.27 5.73 22.20
C ILE A 284 3.04 6.38 21.54
N LEU A 285 3.00 7.71 21.51
CA LEU A 285 1.89 8.46 20.92
C LEU A 285 1.72 8.12 19.43
N GLU A 286 2.80 8.08 18.67
CA GLU A 286 2.76 7.68 17.26
C GLU A 286 2.17 6.28 17.06
N ASN A 287 2.54 5.31 17.92
CA ASN A 287 2.05 3.95 17.80
C ASN A 287 0.55 3.85 18.11
N ILE A 288 0.03 4.58 19.12
CA ILE A 288 -1.42 4.58 19.39
C ILE A 288 -2.18 5.31 18.29
N MET A 289 -1.61 6.37 17.70
CA MET A 289 -2.23 7.08 16.58
C MET A 289 -2.32 6.17 15.35
N ILE A 290 -1.21 5.52 14.99
CA ILE A 290 -1.18 4.55 13.88
C ILE A 290 -2.15 3.41 14.12
N GLU A 291 -2.16 2.80 15.31
CA GLU A 291 -3.06 1.69 15.62
C GLU A 291 -4.52 2.12 15.58
N THR A 292 -4.83 3.33 16.07
CA THR A 292 -6.18 3.90 15.99
C THR A 292 -6.62 4.09 14.54
N ILE A 293 -5.80 4.74 13.72
CA ILE A 293 -6.12 4.97 12.31
C ILE A 293 -6.25 3.64 11.57
N ARG A 294 -5.30 2.71 11.77
CA ARG A 294 -5.32 1.37 11.17
C ARG A 294 -6.60 0.62 11.51
N PHE A 295 -6.98 0.61 12.78
CA PHE A 295 -8.15 -0.13 13.25
C PHE A 295 -9.44 0.37 12.57
N ASN A 296 -9.65 1.69 12.55
CA ASN A 296 -10.83 2.30 11.93
C ASN A 296 -10.81 2.21 10.39
N TYR A 297 -9.63 2.35 9.78
CA TYR A 297 -9.49 2.20 8.32
C TYR A 297 -9.78 0.77 7.86
N VAL A 298 -9.27 -0.22 8.59
CA VAL A 298 -9.55 -1.64 8.33
C VAL A 298 -11.03 -1.94 8.50
N ASP A 299 -11.69 -1.40 9.52
CA ASP A 299 -13.12 -1.62 9.74
C ASP A 299 -13.93 -1.20 8.51
N LYS A 300 -13.74 0.05 8.05
CA LYS A 300 -14.36 0.57 6.81
C LYS A 300 -13.99 -0.26 5.58
N LYS A 301 -12.72 -0.68 5.45
CA LYS A 301 -12.27 -1.53 4.34
C LYS A 301 -12.96 -2.88 4.32
N LEU A 302 -13.08 -3.54 5.46
CA LEU A 302 -13.77 -4.82 5.59
C LEU A 302 -15.27 -4.66 5.31
N GLU A 303 -15.88 -3.54 5.70
CA GLU A 303 -17.27 -3.19 5.33
C GLU A 303 -17.44 -3.10 3.82
N LEU A 304 -16.53 -2.40 3.13
CA LEU A 304 -16.53 -2.17 1.69
C LEU A 304 -16.04 -3.36 0.84
N LEU A 305 -15.54 -4.44 1.46
CA LEU A 305 -15.14 -5.63 0.72
C LEU A 305 -16.33 -6.16 -0.10
N LYS A 306 -16.26 -5.97 -1.43
CA LYS A 306 -17.23 -6.50 -2.41
C LYS A 306 -17.12 -8.01 -2.63
N LEU A 307 -16.53 -8.73 -1.67
CA LEU A 307 -16.46 -10.19 -1.71
C LEU A 307 -17.76 -10.74 -1.14
N GLU A 308 -18.55 -11.41 -1.99
CA GLU A 308 -19.65 -12.23 -1.50
C GLU A 308 -19.06 -13.42 -0.74
N ILE A 309 -19.03 -13.31 0.59
CA ILE A 309 -18.62 -14.39 1.48
C ILE A 309 -19.88 -15.14 1.92
N PRO A 310 -20.13 -16.37 1.42
CA PRO A 310 -21.31 -17.12 1.79
C PRO A 310 -21.24 -17.56 3.26
N GLY A 311 -22.38 -17.54 3.93
CA GLY A 311 -22.49 -17.90 5.35
C GLY A 311 -22.65 -16.68 6.26
N ARG A 312 -22.47 -16.91 7.56
CA ARG A 312 -22.58 -15.89 8.61
C ARG A 312 -21.18 -15.44 9.01
N VAL A 313 -20.80 -14.28 8.50
CA VAL A 313 -19.43 -13.77 8.60
C VAL A 313 -19.31 -12.73 9.71
N LYS A 314 -18.35 -12.90 10.60
CA LYS A 314 -17.90 -11.85 11.53
C LYS A 314 -16.65 -11.18 10.93
N LYS A 315 -16.75 -9.86 10.73
CA LYS A 315 -15.61 -9.01 10.39
C LYS A 315 -14.91 -8.59 11.68
N MET A 316 -13.58 -8.65 11.71
CA MET A 316 -12.76 -8.27 12.87
C MET A 316 -11.53 -7.47 12.45
N CYS A 317 -11.20 -6.40 13.18
CA CYS A 317 -10.05 -5.54 12.85
C CYS A 317 -8.71 -6.07 13.38
N ARG A 318 -8.71 -7.23 14.03
CA ARG A 318 -7.55 -7.99 14.52
C ARG A 318 -7.84 -9.49 14.42
N PRO A 319 -6.81 -10.37 14.44
CA PRO A 319 -7.03 -11.81 14.49
C PRO A 319 -7.89 -12.20 15.70
N PRO A 320 -8.76 -13.20 15.55
CA PRO A 320 -9.63 -13.64 16.63
C PRO A 320 -8.83 -14.27 17.77
N GLU A 321 -9.24 -13.98 19.01
CA GLU A 321 -8.66 -14.55 20.23
C GLU A 321 -9.75 -15.29 21.03
N MET A 322 -9.35 -16.10 22.02
CA MET A 322 -10.29 -16.81 22.90
C MET A 322 -11.30 -15.88 23.60
N ILE A 323 -10.91 -14.64 23.91
CA ILE A 323 -11.81 -13.64 24.52
C ILE A 323 -12.97 -13.24 23.59
N ASP A 324 -12.84 -13.47 22.29
CA ASP A 324 -13.88 -13.15 21.32
C ASP A 324 -14.97 -14.23 21.22
N MET A 325 -14.80 -15.39 21.87
CA MET A 325 -15.78 -16.49 21.85
C MET A 325 -17.22 -16.06 22.15
N PRO A 326 -17.51 -15.23 23.18
CA PRO A 326 -18.88 -14.75 23.44
C PRO A 326 -19.51 -13.97 22.29
N LYS A 327 -18.70 -13.39 21.38
CA LYS A 327 -19.18 -12.71 20.17
C LYS A 327 -19.52 -13.70 19.04
N LEU A 328 -18.89 -14.87 19.07
CA LEU A 328 -18.96 -15.90 18.02
C LEU A 328 -20.02 -16.96 18.26
N ILE A 329 -20.45 -17.13 19.51
CA ILE A 329 -21.47 -18.11 19.92
C ILE A 329 -22.71 -17.41 20.47
N LYS A 330 -23.84 -18.09 20.43
CA LYS A 330 -25.06 -17.73 21.16
C LYS A 330 -25.48 -18.90 22.04
N LYS A 331 -26.08 -18.60 23.19
CA LYS A 331 -26.61 -19.62 24.10
C LYS A 331 -28.14 -19.67 23.95
N GLY A 332 -28.64 -20.77 23.39
CA GLY A 332 -30.05 -21.17 23.42
C GLY A 332 -30.25 -22.30 24.43
N GLU A 333 -31.00 -23.34 24.06
CA GLU A 333 -30.98 -24.63 24.77
C GLU A 333 -29.59 -25.30 24.63
N ASP A 334 -29.00 -25.20 23.45
CA ASP A 334 -27.62 -25.61 23.14
C ASP A 334 -26.70 -24.40 22.84
N ILE A 335 -25.38 -24.65 22.82
CA ILE A 335 -24.39 -23.68 22.34
C ILE A 335 -24.35 -23.76 20.82
N GLU A 336 -24.72 -22.66 20.16
CA GLU A 336 -24.71 -22.56 18.70
C GLU A 336 -23.72 -21.50 18.24
N LEU A 337 -23.08 -21.73 17.10
CA LEU A 337 -22.30 -20.70 16.41
C LEU A 337 -23.24 -19.59 15.94
N LYS A 338 -22.93 -18.34 16.28
CA LYS A 338 -23.55 -17.14 15.69
C LYS A 338 -22.96 -16.85 14.31
N TYR A 339 -21.66 -17.09 14.16
CA TYR A 339 -20.91 -16.92 12.92
C TYR A 339 -20.13 -18.20 12.62
N ASP A 340 -20.20 -18.66 11.38
CA ASP A 340 -19.44 -19.81 10.88
C ASP A 340 -18.16 -19.39 10.15
N LYS A 341 -17.98 -18.08 9.90
CA LYS A 341 -16.77 -17.53 9.26
C LYS A 341 -16.28 -16.27 9.94
N ILE A 342 -14.95 -16.08 9.94
CA ILE A 342 -14.29 -14.85 10.38
C ILE A 342 -13.39 -14.34 9.25
N ILE A 343 -13.50 -13.04 8.97
CA ILE A 343 -12.53 -12.33 8.13
C ILE A 343 -11.86 -11.21 8.93
N TYR A 344 -10.54 -11.15 8.85
CA TYR A 344 -9.73 -10.15 9.55
C TYR A 344 -8.60 -9.64 8.64
N PRO A 345 -7.99 -8.47 8.91
CA PRO A 345 -7.00 -7.88 8.00
C PRO A 345 -5.73 -8.72 7.90
N ASP A 346 -5.05 -8.60 6.76
CA ASP A 346 -3.69 -9.12 6.58
C ASP A 346 -2.69 -8.51 7.57
N PRO A 347 -1.59 -9.21 7.90
CA PRO A 347 -1.20 -10.55 7.43
C PRO A 347 -1.93 -11.69 8.17
N PRO A 348 -2.00 -12.90 7.57
CA PRO A 348 -2.49 -14.08 8.27
C PRO A 348 -1.55 -14.49 9.40
N ILE A 349 -2.14 -14.92 10.53
CA ILE A 349 -1.42 -15.55 11.65
C ILE A 349 -1.21 -17.05 11.40
N TYR A 350 -0.33 -17.68 12.18
CA TYR A 350 -0.07 -19.11 12.00
C TYR A 350 -1.32 -19.94 12.26
N SER A 351 -1.47 -21.01 11.49
CA SER A 351 -2.68 -21.85 11.51
C SER A 351 -2.97 -22.47 12.88
N GLU A 352 -1.92 -22.74 13.65
CA GLU A 352 -1.90 -23.31 14.98
C GLU A 352 -2.52 -22.37 16.02
N GLU A 353 -2.39 -21.05 15.84
CA GLU A 353 -2.97 -20.05 16.75
C GLU A 353 -4.50 -20.03 16.69
N ILE A 354 -5.09 -20.48 15.58
CA ILE A 354 -6.54 -20.45 15.31
C ILE A 354 -7.16 -21.84 15.11
N GLU A 355 -6.38 -22.89 15.31
CA GLU A 355 -6.82 -24.28 15.10
C GLU A 355 -8.03 -24.63 15.99
N PHE A 356 -8.10 -24.07 17.19
CA PHE A 356 -9.22 -24.28 18.11
C PHE A 356 -10.55 -23.77 17.53
N LEU A 357 -10.56 -22.64 16.83
CA LEU A 357 -11.76 -22.11 16.17
C LEU A 357 -12.17 -22.98 14.98
N LYS A 358 -11.19 -23.47 14.21
CA LYS A 358 -11.44 -24.42 13.11
C LYS A 358 -12.07 -25.72 13.60
N LYS A 359 -11.62 -26.25 14.74
CA LYS A 359 -12.21 -27.44 15.40
C LYS A 359 -13.66 -27.22 15.85
N LEU A 360 -14.07 -25.97 16.08
CA LEU A 360 -15.44 -25.60 16.39
C LEU A 360 -16.31 -25.42 15.13
N GLY A 361 -15.76 -25.61 13.93
CA GLY A 361 -16.46 -25.41 12.67
C GLY A 361 -16.45 -23.96 12.16
N ILE A 362 -15.57 -23.10 12.68
CA ILE A 362 -15.41 -21.72 12.23
C ILE A 362 -14.28 -21.65 11.20
N GLU A 363 -14.61 -21.24 9.97
CA GLU A 363 -13.61 -20.95 8.95
C GLU A 363 -13.03 -19.55 9.14
N ILE A 364 -11.72 -19.39 8.90
CA ILE A 364 -11.01 -18.14 9.21
C ILE A 364 -10.10 -17.79 8.04
N TYR A 365 -10.20 -16.54 7.59
CA TYR A 365 -9.47 -16.05 6.42
C TYR A 365 -9.00 -14.60 6.61
N THR A 366 -7.94 -14.23 5.89
CA THR A 366 -7.68 -12.84 5.51
C THR A 366 -8.12 -12.56 4.07
N PRO A 367 -8.19 -11.28 3.63
CA PRO A 367 -8.46 -10.96 2.23
C PRO A 367 -7.52 -11.64 1.23
N ILE A 368 -6.23 -11.80 1.57
CA ILE A 368 -5.26 -12.53 0.75
C ILE A 368 -5.65 -14.00 0.58
N GLU A 369 -6.05 -14.68 1.65
CA GLU A 369 -6.33 -16.13 1.62
C GLU A 369 -7.72 -16.47 1.09
N TYR A 370 -8.68 -15.55 1.21
CA TYR A 370 -10.07 -15.82 0.85
C TYR A 370 -10.21 -16.21 -0.64
N GLY A 371 -10.91 -17.30 -0.94
CA GLY A 371 -11.13 -17.76 -2.31
C GLY A 371 -9.90 -18.41 -2.95
N LYS A 372 -8.97 -18.95 -2.16
CA LYS A 372 -7.83 -19.75 -2.60
C LYS A 372 -8.20 -20.82 -3.62
N ASP A 373 -9.29 -21.54 -3.40
CA ASP A 373 -9.71 -22.64 -4.29
C ASP A 373 -10.04 -22.18 -5.72
N LYS A 374 -10.31 -20.88 -5.94
CA LYS A 374 -10.67 -20.35 -7.26
C LYS A 374 -9.47 -20.03 -8.15
N LEU A 375 -8.30 -19.75 -7.58
CA LEU A 375 -7.09 -19.41 -8.34
C LEU A 375 -6.02 -20.50 -8.28
N PHE A 376 -6.26 -21.57 -7.53
CA PHE A 376 -5.31 -22.67 -7.39
C PHE A 376 -4.89 -23.23 -8.75
N GLY A 377 -3.59 -23.23 -9.01
CA GLY A 377 -3.02 -23.76 -10.26
C GLY A 377 -3.10 -22.84 -11.48
N LYS A 378 -3.84 -21.73 -11.42
CA LYS A 378 -3.84 -20.71 -12.48
C LYS A 378 -2.47 -20.04 -12.60
N LYS A 379 -2.10 -19.62 -13.80
CA LYS A 379 -0.84 -18.94 -14.14
C LYS A 379 -1.13 -17.50 -14.52
N VAL A 380 -0.82 -16.56 -13.64
CA VAL A 380 -1.10 -15.13 -13.85
C VAL A 380 0.20 -14.41 -14.20
N GLY A 381 0.24 -13.79 -15.37
CA GLY A 381 1.38 -12.99 -15.82
C GLY A 381 1.28 -11.54 -15.35
N ILE A 382 2.39 -10.95 -14.92
CA ILE A 382 2.48 -9.50 -14.63
C ILE A 382 3.48 -8.79 -15.56
N SER A 383 3.06 -7.64 -16.04
CA SER A 383 3.76 -6.74 -16.95
C SER A 383 3.80 -5.34 -16.34
N ILE A 384 4.70 -5.13 -15.39
CA ILE A 384 4.80 -3.87 -14.65
C ILE A 384 6.19 -3.28 -14.86
N SER A 385 6.25 -2.04 -15.37
CA SER A 385 7.51 -1.31 -15.49
C SER A 385 7.33 0.19 -15.27
N ASP A 386 8.37 0.82 -14.73
CA ASP A 386 8.35 2.24 -14.41
C ASP A 386 8.18 3.10 -15.68
N PRO A 387 7.17 3.98 -15.77
CA PRO A 387 7.10 5.01 -16.79
C PRO A 387 8.06 6.16 -16.50
N GLU A 388 8.02 7.21 -17.32
CA GLU A 388 8.73 8.45 -17.02
C GLU A 388 8.18 9.13 -15.77
N ILE A 389 9.07 9.68 -14.94
CA ILE A 389 8.70 10.19 -13.62
C ILE A 389 7.72 11.38 -13.69
N ASN A 390 7.82 12.19 -14.73
CA ASN A 390 6.98 13.37 -14.93
C ASN A 390 5.50 12.99 -15.16
N GLU A 391 5.22 11.85 -15.79
CA GLU A 391 3.85 11.37 -16.02
C GLU A 391 3.16 10.88 -14.75
N LEU A 392 3.94 10.42 -13.76
CA LEU A 392 3.42 9.99 -12.47
C LEU A 392 3.09 11.20 -11.59
N LYS A 393 3.96 12.23 -11.61
CA LYS A 393 3.80 13.47 -10.85
C LYS A 393 2.45 14.15 -11.10
N SER A 394 1.95 14.15 -12.34
CA SER A 394 0.65 14.76 -12.68
C SER A 394 -0.56 14.08 -12.01
N SER A 395 -0.43 12.82 -11.63
CA SER A 395 -1.44 12.04 -10.90
C SER A 395 -1.14 11.93 -9.40
N GLY A 396 -0.16 12.68 -8.90
CA GLY A 396 0.30 12.60 -7.51
C GLY A 396 1.05 11.31 -7.18
N GLN A 397 1.51 10.57 -8.19
CA GLN A 397 2.15 9.27 -8.02
C GLN A 397 3.68 9.37 -8.17
N ASN A 398 4.35 8.31 -7.74
CA ASN A 398 5.78 8.10 -7.91
C ASN A 398 6.06 6.60 -8.13
N LYS A 399 7.31 6.21 -8.35
CA LYS A 399 7.70 4.81 -8.63
C LYS A 399 7.30 3.82 -7.52
N VAL A 400 7.16 4.29 -6.28
CA VAL A 400 6.71 3.46 -5.15
C VAL A 400 5.29 2.94 -5.38
N HIS A 401 4.41 3.67 -6.06
CA HIS A 401 3.04 3.24 -6.34
C HIS A 401 3.00 1.97 -7.21
N LEU A 402 3.79 1.93 -8.28
CA LEU A 402 3.92 0.74 -9.14
C LEU A 402 4.60 -0.43 -8.42
N SER A 403 5.60 -0.13 -7.57
CA SER A 403 6.24 -1.15 -6.73
C SER A 403 5.24 -1.78 -5.75
N LYS A 404 4.43 -0.96 -5.08
CA LYS A 404 3.33 -1.41 -4.22
C LYS A 404 2.30 -2.23 -5.00
N LEU A 405 1.86 -1.76 -6.18
CA LEU A 405 0.93 -2.49 -7.04
C LEU A 405 1.46 -3.90 -7.35
N SER A 406 2.72 -3.99 -7.79
CA SER A 406 3.38 -5.28 -8.11
C SER A 406 3.40 -6.23 -6.91
N GLN A 407 3.79 -5.72 -5.73
CA GLN A 407 3.82 -6.50 -4.48
C GLN A 407 2.41 -6.96 -4.04
N TYR A 408 1.39 -6.13 -4.22
CA TYR A 408 0.02 -6.48 -3.85
C TYR A 408 -0.55 -7.53 -4.81
N VAL A 409 -0.37 -7.36 -6.12
CA VAL A 409 -0.78 -8.38 -7.11
C VAL A 409 -0.13 -9.71 -6.78
N ALA A 410 1.19 -9.71 -6.53
CA ALA A 410 1.91 -10.91 -6.14
C ALA A 410 1.35 -11.54 -4.86
N ASN A 411 1.07 -10.73 -3.83
CA ASN A 411 0.56 -11.23 -2.56
C ASN A 411 -0.77 -11.98 -2.72
N TYR A 412 -1.73 -11.36 -3.43
CA TYR A 412 -3.07 -11.94 -3.60
C TYR A 412 -3.08 -13.12 -4.58
N VAL A 413 -2.31 -13.06 -5.67
CA VAL A 413 -2.21 -14.17 -6.64
C VAL A 413 -1.54 -15.38 -5.98
N LEU A 414 -0.37 -15.19 -5.36
CA LEU A 414 0.37 -16.28 -4.72
C LEU A 414 -0.35 -16.83 -3.48
N GLY A 415 -0.93 -15.95 -2.66
CA GLY A 415 -1.69 -16.35 -1.46
C GLY A 415 -2.91 -17.21 -1.77
N ARG A 416 -3.48 -17.06 -2.97
CA ARG A 416 -4.59 -17.87 -3.49
C ARG A 416 -4.13 -19.09 -4.31
N GLY A 417 -2.84 -19.44 -4.27
CA GLY A 417 -2.32 -20.67 -4.88
C GLY A 417 -2.13 -20.62 -6.39
N ALA A 418 -2.19 -19.44 -7.01
CA ALA A 418 -1.79 -19.27 -8.41
C ALA A 418 -0.26 -19.17 -8.53
N THR A 419 0.25 -19.46 -9.72
CA THR A 419 1.65 -19.22 -10.10
C THR A 419 1.78 -17.83 -10.73
N LEU A 420 2.76 -17.05 -10.28
CA LEU A 420 3.05 -15.75 -10.88
C LEU A 420 4.13 -15.89 -11.97
N ILE A 421 3.82 -15.39 -13.17
CA ILE A 421 4.71 -15.38 -14.33
C ILE A 421 5.17 -13.96 -14.63
N TYR A 422 6.46 -13.76 -14.90
CA TYR A 422 6.98 -12.44 -15.28
C TYR A 422 8.26 -12.56 -16.13
N GLY A 423 8.65 -11.47 -16.78
CA GLY A 423 9.86 -11.36 -17.60
C GLY A 423 10.78 -10.25 -17.07
N GLY A 424 11.42 -10.49 -15.92
CA GLY A 424 12.19 -9.49 -15.18
C GLY A 424 13.70 -9.71 -15.24
N ASP A 425 14.45 -8.61 -15.32
CA ASP A 425 15.90 -8.63 -15.10
C ASP A 425 16.25 -8.95 -13.64
N LEU A 426 17.51 -9.35 -13.41
CA LEU A 426 17.98 -9.77 -12.08
C LEU A 426 18.76 -8.65 -11.38
N ARG A 427 18.36 -7.40 -11.61
CA ARG A 427 19.01 -6.23 -11.01
C ARG A 427 18.70 -6.13 -9.52
N LYS A 428 19.69 -5.69 -8.74
CA LYS A 428 19.53 -5.39 -7.32
C LYS A 428 18.48 -4.29 -7.11
N ASN A 429 17.63 -4.45 -6.10
CA ASN A 429 16.50 -3.58 -5.78
C ASN A 429 15.47 -3.45 -6.93
N GLY A 430 15.44 -4.41 -7.86
CA GLY A 430 14.44 -4.48 -8.93
C GLY A 430 13.13 -5.15 -8.49
N TYR A 431 12.12 -5.11 -9.37
CA TYR A 431 10.84 -5.77 -9.16
C TYR A 431 11.00 -7.27 -8.85
N THR A 432 11.91 -7.96 -9.55
CA THR A 432 12.22 -9.38 -9.34
C THR A 432 12.57 -9.69 -7.88
N GLU A 433 13.45 -8.90 -7.26
CA GLU A 433 13.85 -9.09 -5.87
C GLU A 433 12.68 -8.84 -4.90
N GLN A 434 11.89 -7.79 -5.14
CA GLN A 434 10.71 -7.46 -4.33
C GLN A 434 9.66 -8.57 -4.37
N LEU A 435 9.38 -9.13 -5.55
CA LEU A 435 8.42 -10.22 -5.72
C LEU A 435 8.86 -11.49 -4.98
N LEU A 436 10.16 -11.80 -5.00
CA LEU A 436 10.71 -12.94 -4.27
C LEU A 436 10.65 -12.76 -2.76
N GLN A 437 10.88 -11.54 -2.27
CA GLN A 437 10.73 -11.25 -0.85
C GLN A 437 9.29 -11.48 -0.39
N GLU A 438 8.30 -11.00 -1.14
CA GLU A 438 6.88 -11.24 -0.83
C GLU A 438 6.52 -12.72 -0.89
N ALA A 439 6.98 -13.43 -1.93
CA ALA A 439 6.74 -14.86 -2.08
C ALA A 439 7.39 -15.69 -0.96
N GLN A 440 8.60 -15.33 -0.51
CA GLN A 440 9.28 -15.97 0.61
C GLN A 440 8.51 -15.75 1.91
N VAL A 441 8.09 -14.51 2.19
CA VAL A 441 7.28 -14.17 3.38
C VAL A 441 5.97 -14.96 3.39
N LEU A 442 5.27 -15.03 2.26
CA LEU A 442 4.04 -15.82 2.16
C LEU A 442 4.29 -17.31 2.36
N LYS A 443 5.38 -17.86 1.80
CA LYS A 443 5.73 -19.27 1.91
C LYS A 443 5.96 -19.67 3.37
N ASP A 444 6.67 -18.83 4.11
CA ASP A 444 6.98 -19.06 5.52
C ASP A 444 5.73 -18.94 6.41
N ARG A 445 4.83 -18.00 6.11
CA ARG A 445 3.56 -17.80 6.83
C ARG A 445 2.56 -18.91 6.60
N LEU A 446 2.30 -19.24 5.33
CA LEU A 446 1.31 -20.23 4.93
C LEU A 446 1.82 -21.67 5.08
N LYS A 447 3.10 -21.86 5.46
CA LYS A 447 3.75 -23.16 5.65
C LYS A 447 3.54 -24.12 4.47
N THR A 448 3.55 -23.58 3.26
CA THR A 448 3.31 -24.33 2.02
C THR A 448 4.59 -24.44 1.20
N ARG A 449 4.66 -25.45 0.32
CA ARG A 449 5.70 -25.56 -0.71
C ARG A 449 5.20 -25.10 -2.09
N ASP A 450 3.93 -24.71 -2.19
CA ASP A 450 3.20 -24.53 -3.45
C ASP A 450 3.28 -23.11 -4.01
N ILE A 451 4.08 -22.23 -3.40
CA ILE A 451 4.31 -20.88 -3.90
C ILE A 451 5.44 -20.93 -4.93
N TYR A 452 5.08 -20.65 -6.18
CA TYR A 452 6.01 -20.69 -7.31
C TYR A 452 5.96 -19.40 -8.12
N LEU A 453 7.15 -18.90 -8.44
CA LEU A 453 7.39 -17.85 -9.41
C LEU A 453 8.02 -18.47 -10.65
N LYS A 454 7.64 -17.99 -11.84
CA LYS A 454 8.33 -18.31 -13.10
C LYS A 454 8.84 -17.04 -13.74
N ASN A 455 10.16 -16.94 -13.89
CA ASN A 455 10.79 -15.83 -14.59
C ASN A 455 11.29 -16.27 -15.96
N TYR A 456 10.86 -15.58 -17.00
CA TYR A 456 11.27 -15.83 -18.39
C TYR A 456 12.41 -14.89 -18.76
N LEU A 457 13.52 -15.46 -19.24
CA LEU A 457 14.69 -14.72 -19.71
C LEU A 457 14.96 -15.03 -21.17
N ALA A 458 15.07 -13.99 -21.99
CA ALA A 458 15.40 -14.12 -23.39
C ALA A 458 16.89 -14.40 -23.59
N TRP A 459 17.25 -15.12 -24.64
CA TRP A 459 18.58 -15.02 -25.22
C TRP A 459 18.80 -13.57 -25.71
N PRO A 460 20.02 -13.00 -25.64
CA PRO A 460 21.22 -13.54 -25.00
C PRO A 460 21.32 -13.16 -23.50
N ILE A 461 20.28 -12.56 -22.91
CA ILE A 461 20.32 -11.96 -21.56
C ILE A 461 20.74 -12.97 -20.50
N TYR A 462 20.22 -14.20 -20.54
CA TYR A 462 20.59 -15.22 -19.55
C TYR A 462 22.06 -15.68 -19.64
N LEU A 463 22.77 -15.38 -20.73
CA LEU A 463 24.20 -15.65 -20.87
C LEU A 463 25.08 -14.63 -20.14
N ALA A 464 24.53 -13.49 -19.71
CA ALA A 464 25.24 -12.42 -19.00
C ALA A 464 25.35 -12.65 -17.47
N ASP A 465 24.98 -13.83 -16.99
CA ASP A 465 24.99 -14.18 -15.56
C ASP A 465 26.38 -14.04 -14.92
N THR A 466 26.52 -13.07 -14.02
CA THR A 466 27.70 -12.94 -13.15
C THR A 466 27.70 -14.01 -12.05
N LEU A 467 28.83 -14.19 -11.34
CA LEU A 467 28.89 -15.10 -10.19
C LEU A 467 27.86 -14.73 -9.11
N GLU A 468 27.62 -13.44 -8.89
CA GLU A 468 26.61 -12.95 -7.94
C GLU A 468 25.20 -13.36 -8.35
N VAL A 469 24.86 -13.19 -9.64
CA VAL A 469 23.57 -13.63 -10.19
C VAL A 469 23.39 -15.14 -10.05
N LYS A 470 24.44 -15.94 -10.30
CA LYS A 470 24.38 -17.40 -10.11
C LYS A 470 24.14 -17.79 -8.65
N LYS A 471 24.82 -17.15 -7.70
CA LYS A 471 24.58 -17.35 -6.25
C LYS A 471 23.15 -16.99 -5.87
N TRP A 472 22.65 -15.87 -6.40
CA TRP A 472 21.29 -15.41 -6.18
C TRP A 472 20.24 -16.39 -6.76
N LYS A 473 20.42 -16.87 -8.00
CA LYS A 473 19.56 -17.92 -8.59
C LYS A 473 19.55 -19.19 -7.72
N ALA A 474 20.72 -19.59 -7.21
CA ALA A 474 20.83 -20.75 -6.33
C ALA A 474 20.09 -20.56 -4.99
N GLN A 475 20.14 -19.38 -4.39
CA GLN A 475 19.43 -19.04 -3.15
C GLN A 475 17.91 -19.21 -3.30
N TYR A 476 17.34 -18.82 -4.44
CA TYR A 476 15.88 -18.83 -4.67
C TYR A 476 15.37 -20.04 -5.46
N ARG A 477 16.20 -21.06 -5.71
CA ARG A 477 15.83 -22.21 -6.56
C ARG A 477 14.57 -22.96 -6.12
N GLY A 478 14.26 -22.95 -4.83
CA GLY A 478 13.05 -23.58 -4.27
C GLY A 478 11.79 -22.72 -4.33
N LEU A 479 11.87 -21.51 -4.88
CA LEU A 479 10.80 -20.51 -4.97
C LEU A 479 10.62 -20.00 -6.41
N LEU A 480 11.72 -19.95 -7.18
CA LEU A 480 11.79 -19.39 -8.52
C LEU A 480 12.24 -20.44 -9.54
N GLU A 481 11.41 -20.66 -10.55
CA GLU A 481 11.77 -21.37 -11.77
C GLU A 481 12.26 -20.37 -12.83
N MET A 482 13.48 -20.57 -13.33
CA MET A 482 14.03 -19.78 -14.44
C MET A 482 13.73 -20.49 -15.76
N LYS A 483 13.05 -19.79 -16.68
CA LYS A 483 12.76 -20.25 -18.04
C LYS A 483 13.62 -19.47 -19.03
N GLU A 484 14.71 -20.07 -19.46
CA GLU A 484 15.62 -19.51 -20.47
C GLU A 484 15.07 -19.83 -21.86
N ILE A 485 14.73 -18.79 -22.64
CA ILE A 485 14.16 -18.92 -23.98
C ILE A 485 15.28 -18.72 -25.00
N PRO A 486 15.61 -19.74 -25.83
CA PRO A 486 16.71 -19.66 -26.78
C PRO A 486 16.47 -18.62 -27.86
N ILE A 487 17.54 -18.29 -28.61
CA ILE A 487 17.48 -17.40 -29.78
C ILE A 487 16.36 -17.81 -30.73
N ASP A 488 15.76 -16.84 -31.41
CA ASP A 488 14.80 -17.08 -32.47
C ASP A 488 15.50 -17.72 -33.69
N GLU A 489 14.97 -18.84 -34.15
CA GLU A 489 15.54 -19.63 -35.25
C GLU A 489 15.57 -18.83 -36.57
N THR A 490 14.71 -17.82 -36.71
CA THR A 490 14.67 -16.95 -37.91
C THR A 490 15.87 -16.01 -38.02
N VAL A 491 16.65 -15.85 -36.94
CA VAL A 491 17.82 -14.95 -36.89
C VAL A 491 19.12 -15.66 -36.50
N SER A 492 19.12 -17.00 -36.45
CA SER A 492 20.32 -17.77 -36.08
C SER A 492 21.49 -17.54 -37.03
N ASP A 493 21.21 -17.32 -38.32
CA ASP A 493 22.24 -17.13 -39.35
C ASP A 493 22.93 -15.76 -39.26
N LEU A 494 22.34 -14.82 -38.50
CA LEU A 494 22.91 -13.49 -38.25
C LEU A 494 23.90 -13.47 -37.09
N VAL A 495 24.06 -14.59 -36.37
CA VAL A 495 24.97 -14.69 -35.23
C VAL A 495 26.03 -15.78 -35.44
N GLN A 496 27.25 -15.51 -34.99
CA GLN A 496 28.35 -16.49 -35.11
C GLN A 496 28.14 -17.70 -34.17
N THR A 497 27.53 -17.47 -33.00
CA THR A 497 27.26 -18.50 -32.01
C THR A 497 26.13 -18.07 -31.07
N ASP A 498 25.32 -19.04 -30.64
CA ASP A 498 24.29 -18.90 -29.62
C ASP A 498 24.82 -19.06 -28.18
N LYS A 499 26.13 -19.34 -28.01
CA LYS A 499 26.75 -19.62 -26.70
C LYS A 499 27.39 -18.40 -26.04
N GLN A 500 27.43 -17.27 -26.72
CA GLN A 500 28.05 -16.04 -26.21
C GLN A 500 27.02 -14.92 -26.09
N PHE A 501 27.25 -14.04 -25.10
CA PHE A 501 26.43 -12.85 -24.95
C PHE A 501 26.62 -11.91 -26.15
N LEU A 502 25.53 -11.45 -26.73
CA LEU A 502 25.52 -10.50 -27.85
C LEU A 502 24.96 -9.16 -27.37
N ALA A 503 25.75 -8.09 -27.39
CA ALA A 503 25.26 -6.76 -27.07
C ALA A 503 24.48 -6.15 -28.25
N PRO A 504 23.41 -5.35 -28.03
CA PRO A 504 22.66 -4.68 -29.10
C PRO A 504 23.37 -3.37 -29.50
N ASP A 505 24.60 -3.48 -29.99
CA ASP A 505 25.51 -2.37 -30.31
C ASP A 505 25.54 -2.00 -31.81
N THR A 506 25.17 -2.94 -32.68
CA THR A 506 24.95 -2.73 -34.12
C THR A 506 23.46 -2.88 -34.47
N VAL A 507 23.03 -2.41 -35.64
CA VAL A 507 21.63 -2.53 -36.10
C VAL A 507 21.23 -4.01 -36.24
N ASP A 508 22.11 -4.86 -36.80
CA ASP A 508 21.86 -6.30 -36.90
C ASP A 508 21.77 -6.96 -35.52
N ASN A 509 22.71 -6.68 -34.61
CA ASN A 509 22.66 -7.24 -33.27
C ASN A 509 21.42 -6.78 -32.50
N TRP A 510 21.00 -5.53 -32.70
CA TRP A 510 19.77 -5.01 -32.10
C TRP A 510 18.52 -5.65 -32.70
N TYR A 511 18.50 -5.90 -34.00
CA TYR A 511 17.42 -6.65 -34.65
C TYR A 511 17.29 -8.08 -34.07
N VAL A 512 18.40 -8.82 -33.97
CA VAL A 512 18.46 -10.16 -33.35
C VAL A 512 18.00 -10.11 -31.88
N TRP A 513 18.48 -9.13 -31.11
CA TRP A 513 18.10 -8.92 -29.72
C TRP A 513 16.59 -8.67 -29.60
N SER A 514 16.04 -7.82 -30.47
CA SER A 514 14.62 -7.50 -30.51
C SER A 514 13.77 -8.74 -30.79
N LYS A 515 14.14 -9.57 -31.78
CA LYS A 515 13.45 -10.83 -32.10
C LYS A 515 13.48 -11.81 -30.93
N SER A 516 14.62 -11.91 -30.24
CA SER A 516 14.76 -12.77 -29.06
C SER A 516 13.87 -12.32 -27.89
N LEU A 517 13.71 -11.01 -27.68
CA LEU A 517 12.75 -10.46 -26.73
C LEU A 517 11.30 -10.79 -27.12
N SER A 518 10.94 -10.63 -28.40
CA SER A 518 9.61 -10.97 -28.92
C SER A 518 9.29 -12.45 -28.71
N LYS A 519 10.20 -13.36 -29.06
CA LYS A 519 10.05 -14.81 -28.85
C LYS A 519 9.82 -15.15 -27.38
N MET A 520 10.60 -14.54 -26.47
CA MET A 520 10.42 -14.73 -25.03
C MET A 520 9.04 -14.23 -24.56
N ARG A 521 8.59 -13.06 -25.01
CA ARG A 521 7.26 -12.52 -24.67
C ARG A 521 6.14 -13.43 -25.14
N TYR A 522 6.22 -13.95 -26.36
CA TYR A 522 5.27 -14.92 -26.90
C TYR A 522 5.21 -16.19 -26.06
N GLU A 523 6.35 -16.83 -25.80
CA GLU A 523 6.39 -18.07 -25.00
C GLU A 523 5.92 -17.83 -23.55
N MET A 524 6.25 -16.68 -22.98
CA MET A 524 5.78 -16.29 -21.65
C MET A 524 4.25 -16.14 -21.63
N ILE A 525 3.66 -15.37 -22.55
CA ILE A 525 2.21 -15.08 -22.57
C ILE A 525 1.40 -16.33 -22.94
N LYS A 526 1.89 -17.15 -23.86
CA LYS A 526 1.27 -18.45 -24.20
C LYS A 526 1.12 -19.39 -23.00
N ASN A 527 1.96 -19.21 -21.98
CA ASN A 527 1.91 -19.99 -20.74
C ASN A 527 1.09 -19.31 -19.63
N CYS A 528 0.42 -18.19 -19.90
CA CYS A 528 -0.44 -17.48 -18.95
C CYS A 528 -1.92 -17.79 -19.17
N ASP A 529 -2.66 -17.94 -18.07
CA ASP A 529 -4.13 -17.97 -18.07
C ASP A 529 -4.72 -16.56 -18.00
N ALA A 530 -3.94 -15.57 -17.57
CA ALA A 530 -4.30 -14.15 -17.56
C ALA A 530 -3.05 -13.27 -17.51
N ARG A 531 -3.17 -12.00 -17.92
CA ARG A 531 -2.09 -11.01 -17.97
C ARG A 531 -2.54 -9.68 -17.36
N ILE A 532 -1.71 -9.13 -16.46
CA ILE A 532 -1.95 -7.84 -15.79
C ILE A 532 -0.86 -6.86 -16.21
N CYS A 533 -1.24 -5.73 -16.80
CA CYS A 533 -0.33 -4.73 -17.36
C CYS A 533 -0.48 -3.37 -16.68
N ALA A 534 0.62 -2.76 -16.24
CA ALA A 534 0.64 -1.42 -15.65
C ALA A 534 1.93 -0.66 -15.98
N GLY A 535 1.84 0.66 -16.13
CA GLY A 535 3.00 1.50 -16.44
C GLY A 535 3.49 1.30 -17.87
N GLY A 536 4.79 1.04 -18.04
CA GLY A 536 5.41 0.86 -19.36
C GLY A 536 6.25 2.05 -19.78
N ARG A 537 7.56 1.83 -19.96
CA ARG A 537 8.45 2.83 -20.57
C ARG A 537 8.07 3.08 -22.02
N LYS A 538 7.94 4.35 -22.38
CA LYS A 538 7.71 4.82 -23.76
C LYS A 538 9.01 4.99 -24.54
N VAL A 539 10.14 5.18 -23.83
CA VAL A 539 11.47 5.39 -24.41
C VAL A 539 12.53 4.46 -23.82
N GLY A 540 13.63 4.28 -24.55
CA GLY A 540 14.81 3.55 -24.07
C GLY A 540 14.64 2.03 -23.98
N TYR A 541 13.59 1.48 -24.60
CA TYR A 541 13.38 0.04 -24.74
C TYR A 541 14.30 -0.55 -25.83
N LYS A 542 14.43 -1.89 -25.85
CA LYS A 542 15.34 -2.62 -26.76
C LYS A 542 14.62 -3.57 -27.72
N GLY A 543 13.29 -3.66 -27.68
CA GLY A 543 12.50 -4.41 -28.66
C GLY A 543 12.05 -3.55 -29.84
N LYS A 544 11.22 -4.12 -30.71
CA LYS A 544 10.64 -3.47 -31.90
C LYS A 544 9.58 -2.42 -31.57
N MET A 545 9.15 -2.34 -30.31
CA MET A 545 8.22 -1.36 -29.76
C MET A 545 8.34 -1.39 -28.22
N PRO A 546 7.67 -0.48 -27.46
CA PRO A 546 7.62 -0.55 -26.00
C PRO A 546 7.24 -1.96 -25.51
N GLY A 547 7.98 -2.47 -24.52
CA GLY A 547 7.85 -3.88 -24.13
C GLY A 547 6.47 -4.28 -23.61
N VAL A 548 5.86 -3.44 -22.76
CA VAL A 548 4.51 -3.70 -22.23
C VAL A 548 3.45 -3.54 -23.33
N LEU A 549 3.67 -2.68 -24.31
CA LEU A 549 2.78 -2.55 -25.47
C LEU A 549 2.79 -3.83 -26.32
N GLU A 550 3.97 -4.38 -26.59
CA GLU A 550 4.08 -5.66 -27.29
C GLU A 550 3.38 -6.79 -26.52
N GLU A 551 3.54 -6.83 -25.19
CA GLU A 551 2.88 -7.83 -24.35
C GLU A 551 1.35 -7.72 -24.36
N ILE A 552 0.80 -6.50 -24.46
CA ILE A 552 -0.65 -6.27 -24.64
C ILE A 552 -1.13 -6.84 -25.97
N LEU A 553 -0.41 -6.55 -27.06
CA LEU A 553 -0.78 -7.02 -28.40
C LEU A 553 -0.71 -8.54 -28.50
N ILE A 554 0.36 -9.15 -27.98
CA ILE A 554 0.51 -10.61 -27.94
C ILE A 554 -0.60 -11.25 -27.10
N ALA A 555 -0.94 -10.68 -25.93
CA ALA A 555 -2.03 -11.19 -25.11
C ALA A 555 -3.37 -11.12 -25.84
N SER A 556 -3.66 -10.01 -26.51
CA SER A 556 -4.87 -9.86 -27.33
C SER A 556 -4.92 -10.86 -28.49
N GLU A 557 -3.79 -11.07 -29.19
CA GLU A 557 -3.69 -12.02 -30.30
C GLU A 557 -3.93 -13.46 -29.85
N LEU A 558 -3.37 -13.85 -28.70
CA LEU A 558 -3.53 -15.18 -28.12
C LEU A 558 -4.87 -15.36 -27.38
N GLY A 559 -5.71 -14.32 -27.31
CA GLY A 559 -6.96 -14.32 -26.55
C GLY A 559 -6.77 -14.45 -25.03
N CYS A 560 -5.57 -14.17 -24.52
CA CYS A 560 -5.24 -14.24 -23.10
C CYS A 560 -5.98 -13.12 -22.34
N PRO A 561 -6.76 -13.46 -21.29
CA PRO A 561 -7.44 -12.50 -20.44
C PRO A 561 -6.54 -11.35 -19.98
N LEU A 562 -6.93 -10.11 -20.25
CA LEU A 562 -6.07 -8.93 -20.11
C LEU A 562 -6.65 -7.90 -19.13
N TYR A 563 -5.85 -7.47 -18.17
CA TYR A 563 -6.16 -6.39 -17.22
C TYR A 563 -5.21 -5.22 -17.46
N LEU A 564 -5.75 -4.04 -17.81
CA LEU A 564 -4.97 -2.84 -18.08
C LEU A 564 -5.16 -1.81 -16.97
N LEU A 565 -4.07 -1.32 -16.37
CA LEU A 565 -4.10 -0.36 -15.27
C LEU A 565 -3.50 0.99 -15.69
N GLY A 566 -4.27 1.75 -16.48
CA GLY A 566 -3.85 3.04 -17.05
C GLY A 566 -3.65 4.17 -16.03
N GLY A 567 -4.29 4.08 -14.86
CA GLY A 567 -4.09 5.03 -13.76
C GLY A 567 -2.63 5.13 -13.30
N PHE A 568 -1.84 4.07 -13.48
CA PHE A 568 -0.42 4.03 -13.11
C PHE A 568 0.55 4.54 -14.20
N GLY A 569 0.04 5.14 -15.28
CA GLY A 569 0.85 5.85 -16.28
C GLY A 569 1.47 4.96 -17.36
N GLY A 570 2.41 5.53 -18.11
CA GLY A 570 3.16 4.82 -19.14
C GLY A 570 2.35 4.47 -20.38
N VAL A 571 2.88 3.53 -21.18
CA VAL A 571 2.22 3.09 -22.42
C VAL A 571 0.86 2.44 -22.16
N VAL A 572 0.63 1.86 -20.98
CA VAL A 572 -0.67 1.32 -20.61
C VAL A 572 -1.72 2.42 -20.50
N ARG A 573 -1.37 3.60 -19.97
CA ARG A 573 -2.27 4.77 -19.97
C ARG A 573 -2.66 5.18 -21.38
N ASP A 574 -1.69 5.24 -22.29
CA ASP A 574 -1.93 5.63 -23.69
C ASP A 574 -2.88 4.63 -24.39
N VAL A 575 -2.73 3.33 -24.10
CA VAL A 575 -3.64 2.30 -24.61
C VAL A 575 -5.05 2.47 -24.03
N CYS A 576 -5.18 2.74 -22.72
CA CYS A 576 -6.48 3.01 -22.10
C CYS A 576 -7.16 4.27 -22.66
N GLU A 577 -6.43 5.38 -22.85
CA GLU A 577 -6.96 6.61 -23.46
C GLU A 577 -7.43 6.36 -24.91
N LEU A 578 -6.70 5.54 -25.67
CA LEU A 578 -7.12 5.13 -27.01
C LEU A 578 -8.41 4.31 -26.99
N LEU A 579 -8.55 3.40 -26.02
CA LEU A 579 -9.75 2.55 -25.88
C LEU A 579 -10.99 3.33 -25.45
N GLN A 580 -10.84 4.31 -24.55
CA GLN A 580 -11.96 5.06 -23.97
C GLN A 580 -12.37 6.27 -24.82
N ASP A 581 -11.40 7.06 -25.26
CA ASP A 581 -11.65 8.37 -25.87
C ASP A 581 -11.32 8.39 -27.38
N ASN A 582 -10.90 7.25 -27.94
CA ASN A 582 -10.30 7.15 -29.28
C ASN A 582 -9.13 8.13 -29.48
N LYS A 583 -8.50 8.55 -28.37
CA LYS A 583 -7.40 9.50 -28.34
C LYS A 583 -6.08 8.75 -28.53
N CYS A 584 -5.48 8.89 -29.71
CA CYS A 584 -4.18 8.31 -29.98
C CYS A 584 -3.06 9.23 -29.45
N SER A 585 -2.44 8.86 -28.33
CA SER A 585 -1.22 9.52 -27.85
C SER A 585 -0.09 9.42 -28.88
N ASP A 586 0.76 10.46 -28.95
CA ASP A 586 1.90 10.50 -29.87
C ASP A 586 2.84 9.29 -29.69
N SER A 587 2.98 8.80 -28.46
CA SER A 587 3.77 7.61 -28.12
C SER A 587 3.32 6.32 -28.82
N LEU A 588 2.09 6.28 -29.37
CA LEU A 588 1.59 5.18 -30.17
C LEU A 588 1.75 5.43 -31.68
N THR A 589 2.67 6.32 -32.08
CA THR A 589 2.97 6.64 -33.48
C THR A 589 4.44 6.36 -33.82
N GLU A 590 4.69 5.97 -35.07
CA GLU A 590 6.04 5.73 -35.57
C GLU A 590 6.91 6.99 -35.52
N GLN A 591 6.32 8.14 -35.87
CA GLN A 591 7.02 9.43 -35.93
C GLN A 591 7.62 9.79 -34.57
N TRP A 592 6.81 9.73 -33.51
CA TRP A 592 7.26 10.03 -32.16
C TRP A 592 8.29 9.01 -31.67
N GLN A 593 8.04 7.72 -31.90
CA GLN A 593 8.95 6.65 -31.48
C GLN A 593 10.31 6.80 -32.13
N SER A 594 10.35 7.18 -33.42
CA SER A 594 11.58 7.46 -34.16
C SER A 594 12.30 8.73 -33.66
N SER A 595 11.58 9.78 -33.25
CA SER A 595 12.19 11.00 -32.75
C SER A 595 12.75 10.87 -31.33
N CYS A 596 12.09 10.06 -30.49
CA CYS A 596 12.42 9.94 -29.06
C CYS A 596 13.36 8.77 -28.75
N ASN A 597 13.49 7.78 -29.65
CA ASN A 597 14.36 6.62 -29.46
C ASN A 597 15.50 6.60 -30.48
N LYS A 598 16.72 6.90 -30.01
CA LYS A 598 17.92 6.90 -30.85
C LYS A 598 18.14 5.53 -31.51
N GLY A 599 18.31 5.53 -32.83
CA GLY A 599 18.60 4.33 -33.64
C GLY A 599 17.35 3.52 -34.02
N TYR A 600 16.16 3.92 -33.58
CA TYR A 600 14.93 3.15 -33.78
C TYR A 600 14.48 3.13 -35.25
N ARG A 601 14.72 4.20 -36.01
CA ARG A 601 14.41 4.27 -37.44
C ARG A 601 15.22 3.22 -38.22
N GLU A 602 16.49 3.08 -37.89
CA GLU A 602 17.40 2.09 -38.47
C GLU A 602 16.96 0.66 -38.14
N LEU A 603 16.48 0.43 -36.91
CA LEU A 603 15.87 -0.84 -36.52
C LEU A 603 14.62 -1.15 -37.35
N LEU A 604 13.69 -0.20 -37.51
CA LEU A 604 12.47 -0.40 -38.31
C LEU A 604 12.79 -0.66 -39.79
N GLN A 605 13.77 0.04 -40.34
CA GLN A 605 14.24 -0.21 -41.69
C GLN A 605 14.77 -1.66 -41.83
N ARG A 606 15.49 -2.14 -40.81
CA ARG A 606 15.97 -3.54 -40.78
C ARG A 606 14.84 -4.56 -40.74
N TYR A 607 13.81 -4.31 -39.94
CA TYR A 607 12.57 -5.11 -39.94
C TYR A 607 11.92 -5.15 -41.33
N LYS A 608 11.84 -4.00 -42.01
CA LYS A 608 11.28 -3.89 -43.36
C LYS A 608 12.08 -4.68 -44.41
N GLU A 609 13.41 -4.65 -44.34
CA GLU A 609 14.29 -5.44 -45.22
C GLU A 609 14.11 -6.96 -45.06
N GLN A 610 13.66 -7.40 -43.88
CA GLN A 610 13.35 -8.80 -43.58
C GLN A 610 11.88 -9.15 -43.86
N GLY A 611 11.07 -8.22 -44.37
CA GLY A 611 9.65 -8.43 -44.66
C GLY A 611 8.75 -8.42 -43.43
N GLU A 612 9.22 -7.92 -42.28
CA GLU A 612 8.51 -7.87 -41.01
C GLU A 612 8.20 -6.42 -40.57
N GLU A 613 7.65 -5.62 -41.48
CA GLU A 613 7.37 -4.20 -41.23
C GLU A 613 6.46 -3.99 -40.00
N VAL A 614 6.83 -3.03 -39.15
CA VAL A 614 6.06 -2.67 -37.95
C VAL A 614 5.08 -1.56 -38.32
N ASP A 615 3.87 -1.93 -38.71
CA ASP A 615 2.82 -0.97 -39.06
C ASP A 615 2.13 -0.42 -37.79
N TYR A 616 2.40 0.84 -37.48
CA TYR A 616 1.78 1.53 -36.34
C TYR A 616 0.29 1.81 -36.52
N LEU A 617 -0.20 1.96 -37.76
CA LEU A 617 -1.63 2.11 -38.03
C LEU A 617 -2.37 0.79 -37.78
N GLU A 618 -1.81 -0.32 -38.25
CA GLU A 618 -2.34 -1.66 -37.94
C GLU A 618 -2.32 -1.93 -36.44
N LEU A 619 -1.23 -1.56 -35.75
CA LEU A 619 -1.11 -1.67 -34.30
C LEU A 619 -2.23 -0.90 -33.59
N GLN A 620 -2.46 0.36 -33.94
CA GLN A 620 -3.54 1.16 -33.34
C GLN A 620 -4.92 0.53 -33.59
N ASN A 621 -5.15 -0.01 -34.78
CA ASN A 621 -6.40 -0.70 -35.10
C ASN A 621 -6.59 -1.98 -34.27
N LYS A 622 -5.53 -2.76 -34.07
CA LYS A 622 -5.55 -3.92 -33.18
C LYS A 622 -5.86 -3.52 -31.73
N LEU A 623 -5.26 -2.43 -31.25
CA LEU A 623 -5.53 -1.91 -29.90
C LEU A 623 -7.01 -1.50 -29.73
N ARG A 624 -7.60 -0.81 -30.70
CA ARG A 624 -9.02 -0.39 -30.66
C ARG A 624 -10.00 -1.58 -30.60
N CYS A 625 -9.57 -2.75 -31.06
CA CYS A 625 -10.40 -3.95 -31.14
C CYS A 625 -10.00 -5.04 -30.13
N ILE A 626 -9.28 -4.69 -29.05
CA ILE A 626 -8.92 -5.66 -28.00
C ILE A 626 -10.19 -6.25 -27.38
N ASN A 627 -10.25 -7.58 -27.34
CA ASN A 627 -11.19 -8.30 -26.49
C ASN A 627 -10.49 -8.72 -25.19
N PHE A 628 -10.92 -8.17 -24.06
CA PHE A 628 -10.23 -8.37 -22.79
C PHE A 628 -10.39 -9.78 -22.20
N ASN A 629 -11.49 -10.50 -22.48
CA ASN A 629 -11.76 -11.84 -21.94
C ASN A 629 -11.52 -12.00 -20.41
N ASN A 630 -11.61 -10.91 -19.64
CA ASN A 630 -11.08 -10.84 -18.29
C ASN A 630 -12.13 -11.00 -17.18
N GLY A 631 -13.35 -11.38 -17.53
CA GLY A 631 -14.45 -11.60 -16.59
C GLY A 631 -15.02 -10.33 -15.96
N LEU A 632 -14.60 -9.14 -16.41
CA LEU A 632 -15.12 -7.85 -15.95
C LEU A 632 -16.13 -7.27 -16.95
N THR A 633 -17.08 -6.49 -16.45
CA THR A 633 -17.97 -5.69 -17.32
C THR A 633 -17.20 -4.54 -17.98
N GLN A 634 -17.82 -3.87 -18.96
CA GLN A 634 -17.24 -2.67 -19.57
C GLN A 634 -17.00 -1.57 -18.52
N GLU A 635 -18.00 -1.27 -17.69
CA GLU A 635 -17.89 -0.27 -16.62
C GLU A 635 -16.77 -0.60 -15.62
N GLU A 636 -16.60 -1.89 -15.29
CA GLU A 636 -15.53 -2.33 -14.39
C GLU A 636 -14.13 -2.19 -15.02
N ASN A 637 -14.01 -2.45 -16.32
CA ASN A 637 -12.79 -2.18 -17.06
C ASN A 637 -12.50 -0.69 -17.12
N GLU A 638 -13.49 0.17 -17.35
CA GLU A 638 -13.32 1.62 -17.34
C GLU A 638 -12.85 2.13 -15.96
N ILE A 639 -13.35 1.56 -14.87
CA ILE A 639 -12.84 1.85 -13.52
C ILE A 639 -11.38 1.39 -13.40
N LEU A 640 -11.05 0.16 -13.81
CA LEU A 640 -9.70 -0.39 -13.74
C LEU A 640 -8.69 0.43 -14.56
N PHE A 641 -9.10 0.93 -15.72
CA PHE A 641 -8.28 1.77 -16.60
C PHE A 641 -7.87 3.07 -15.91
N ASN A 642 -8.73 3.63 -15.05
CA ASN A 642 -8.56 4.97 -14.49
C ASN A 642 -8.13 4.98 -13.02
N THR A 643 -8.27 3.86 -12.30
CA THR A 643 -7.99 3.83 -10.87
C THR A 643 -6.50 4.02 -10.58
N VAL A 644 -6.22 4.92 -9.63
CA VAL A 644 -4.88 5.14 -9.06
C VAL A 644 -4.73 4.41 -7.71
N TYR A 645 -5.75 3.63 -7.32
CA TYR A 645 -5.81 2.94 -6.04
C TYR A 645 -5.47 1.46 -6.20
N VAL A 646 -4.41 1.03 -5.50
CA VAL A 646 -3.93 -0.35 -5.56
C VAL A 646 -5.02 -1.33 -5.12
N ASP A 647 -5.72 -1.07 -4.02
CA ASP A 647 -6.71 -2.03 -3.51
C ASP A 647 -7.94 -2.15 -4.43
N GLU A 648 -8.41 -1.06 -5.03
CA GLU A 648 -9.52 -1.10 -6.00
C GLU A 648 -9.12 -1.89 -7.25
N ALA A 649 -7.89 -1.66 -7.75
CA ALA A 649 -7.35 -2.45 -8.85
C ALA A 649 -7.28 -3.94 -8.50
N ILE A 650 -6.79 -4.30 -7.32
CA ILE A 650 -6.70 -5.69 -6.86
C ILE A 650 -8.08 -6.33 -6.75
N GLN A 651 -9.08 -5.63 -6.20
CA GLN A 651 -10.44 -6.16 -6.08
C GLN A 651 -11.04 -6.49 -7.45
N LEU A 652 -10.87 -5.60 -8.44
CA LEU A 652 -11.34 -5.83 -9.80
C LEU A 652 -10.58 -6.97 -10.48
N ILE A 653 -9.25 -6.99 -10.40
CA ILE A 653 -8.44 -8.10 -10.93
C ILE A 653 -8.90 -9.44 -10.34
N LEU A 654 -9.08 -9.52 -9.03
CA LEU A 654 -9.49 -10.75 -8.37
C LEU A 654 -10.92 -11.15 -8.73
N LYS A 655 -11.85 -10.19 -8.87
CA LYS A 655 -13.20 -10.46 -9.34
C LYS A 655 -13.18 -11.08 -10.73
N GLY A 656 -12.42 -10.50 -11.65
CA GLY A 656 -12.26 -11.00 -13.01
C GLY A 656 -11.63 -12.40 -13.03
N LEU A 657 -10.50 -12.58 -12.35
CA LEU A 657 -9.77 -13.86 -12.33
C LEU A 657 -10.60 -15.00 -11.75
N GLN A 658 -11.47 -14.71 -10.78
CA GLN A 658 -12.36 -15.71 -10.18
C GLN A 658 -13.57 -16.08 -11.05
N SER A 659 -13.81 -15.33 -12.13
CA SER A 659 -14.95 -15.51 -13.03
C SER A 659 -14.57 -16.26 -14.31
N ILE A 660 -13.28 -16.59 -14.51
CA ILE A 660 -12.71 -17.20 -15.74
C ILE A 660 -12.05 -18.56 -15.52
#